data_AF-A0A814JMW0-F1
#
_entry.id   AF-A0A814JMW0-F1
#
_cell.length_a   1.000
_cell.length_b   1.000
_cell.length_c   1.000
_cell.angle_alpha   90.00
_cell.angle_beta   90.00
_cell.angle_gamma   90.00
#
_symmetry.space_group_name_H-M   'P 1'
#
loop_
_entity.id
_entity.type
_entity.pdbx_description
1 polymer ?
#
loop_
_entity_poly.entity_id
_entity_poly.type
_entity_poly.pdbx_seq_one_letter_code
_entity_poly.pdbx_strand_id
1 'polypeptide(L)'
;VENPKLYPSPVVTRWNTWFNAVKYINENFANLILKQFEFVASKCDNFKFVLLKFENQDFNTTNVYSVIFDLCFWLESQLEIYQNSETFQHDFGKKLFSDAKSKLGKYFLDGAQPATKLFKKARVFDPLQNYLSRKLDDFSFPEFIKSQIKDEWLLYLEISSELNKQSLDNLKLEKWPLRKRIKFLNKFSGENQKTDQDSDSLCENNFLFQILSSWSTTISSFFFAGNILETYLFGSRIFFNTLSVCIGYILAILFQPYLYELKKHINSPYEYLETRYHHGNILRWLCTCTGGVFNFAFLTLHLWGSAIILSILIPMPLWLSSVLIGFLSMVMGSFNGFKQFLCVNFLQVIFVLVTLIIAISLDLLLNDHGTAPVLLEIAGNYSRLKIIETKFDFRTKYTIWNQVFSSPISWCAFHCLLPSNFKKLRSASTSLKSKILIASNAPLVILINFLLVFSGVMTFVHFYGCDPLLIMRFDDKNQIAPFWLMQALETHAPFLTGITFSSFILSSIYQHSNGIANLRNSIYDELIKPVFTFDQVMVERVKLSTFFLLNIMSIVCAMLFTYARNSLLSLFFLFNHSLNPPIFGVMLLSILNTKANFFGAATTFIISLIASIWLAIARIYYINYSRPEFEPNTSLCENSTFTRMNLNNDFEENEIFSYYSVSSLWYPLLSSSFIIIFGSILSFLYEFVKIKYYNYVNKPKLNYVVFNF
;
A
#
# COMPACT_ATOMS: atom_id res chain seq x y z
N VAL A 1 11.60 -8.55 -63.83
CA VAL A 1 11.17 -7.14 -63.87
C VAL A 1 10.00 -6.99 -62.91
N GLU A 2 10.25 -6.25 -61.84
CA GLU A 2 9.36 -5.70 -60.79
C GLU A 2 8.48 -6.65 -59.94
N ASN A 3 8.98 -6.91 -58.72
CA ASN A 3 8.31 -7.53 -57.57
C ASN A 3 7.36 -6.53 -56.87
N PRO A 4 6.21 -7.01 -56.37
CA PRO A 4 5.83 -6.76 -54.99
C PRO A 4 5.57 -8.10 -54.27
N LYS A 5 6.41 -8.43 -53.27
CA LYS A 5 6.27 -9.70 -52.53
C LYS A 5 5.04 -9.68 -51.61
N LEU A 6 4.14 -10.57 -51.96
CA LEU A 6 2.95 -11.11 -51.28
C LEU A 6 2.94 -11.07 -49.74
N TYR A 7 1.74 -10.79 -49.19
CA TYR A 7 1.34 -10.95 -47.79
C TYR A 7 1.60 -12.38 -47.26
N PRO A 8 1.81 -12.58 -45.94
CA PRO A 8 1.93 -13.92 -45.37
C PRO A 8 0.61 -14.69 -45.54
N SER A 9 0.71 -15.98 -45.90
CA SER A 9 -0.45 -16.83 -46.17
C SER A 9 -1.31 -17.09 -44.91
N PRO A 10 -2.65 -17.24 -45.04
CA PRO A 10 -3.55 -17.46 -43.91
C PRO A 10 -3.28 -18.81 -43.22
N VAL A 11 -3.53 -18.90 -41.91
CA VAL A 11 -3.23 -20.08 -41.07
C VAL A 11 -3.87 -21.37 -41.61
N VAL A 12 -5.02 -21.28 -42.29
CA VAL A 12 -5.65 -22.40 -43.02
C VAL A 12 -4.72 -23.03 -44.08
N THR A 13 -3.85 -22.27 -44.75
CA THR A 13 -2.93 -22.84 -45.75
C THR A 13 -1.93 -23.82 -45.14
N ARG A 14 -1.58 -23.66 -43.86
CA ARG A 14 -0.68 -24.57 -43.12
C ARG A 14 -1.36 -25.85 -42.65
N TRP A 15 -2.66 -25.81 -42.40
CA TRP A 15 -3.43 -27.02 -42.02
C TRP A 15 -3.87 -27.83 -43.24
N ASN A 16 -3.98 -27.20 -44.42
CA ASN A 16 -4.36 -27.86 -45.66
C ASN A 16 -3.36 -28.95 -46.08
N THR A 17 -2.05 -28.66 -46.00
CA THR A 17 -0.98 -29.62 -46.30
C THR A 17 -1.05 -30.82 -45.38
N TRP A 18 -1.28 -30.60 -44.09
CA TRP A 18 -1.40 -31.66 -43.09
C TRP A 18 -2.66 -32.53 -43.29
N PHE A 19 -3.85 -31.93 -43.44
CA PHE A 19 -5.08 -32.70 -43.65
C PHE A 19 -5.07 -33.50 -44.96
N ASN A 20 -4.46 -32.94 -46.02
CA ASN A 20 -4.27 -33.66 -47.29
C ASN A 20 -3.29 -34.83 -47.15
N ALA A 21 -2.21 -34.65 -46.37
CA ALA A 21 -1.27 -35.73 -46.08
C ALA A 21 -1.94 -36.86 -45.28
N VAL A 22 -2.75 -36.53 -44.27
CA VAL A 22 -3.51 -37.53 -43.49
C VAL A 22 -4.50 -38.31 -44.37
N LYS A 23 -5.22 -37.62 -45.28
CA LYS A 23 -6.17 -38.25 -46.21
C LYS A 23 -5.45 -39.19 -47.19
N TYR A 24 -4.34 -38.75 -47.77
CA TYR A 24 -3.49 -39.56 -48.66
C TYR A 24 -2.90 -40.79 -47.96
N ILE A 25 -2.48 -40.64 -46.70
CA ILE A 25 -1.95 -41.75 -45.90
C ILE A 25 -3.05 -42.77 -45.60
N ASN A 26 -4.26 -42.33 -45.23
CA ASN A 26 -5.38 -43.23 -44.98
C ASN A 26 -5.80 -44.01 -46.23
N GLU A 27 -5.89 -43.36 -47.39
CA GLU A 27 -6.30 -43.98 -48.65
C GLU A 27 -5.28 -45.03 -49.14
N ASN A 28 -3.98 -44.81 -48.93
CA ASN A 28 -2.92 -45.68 -49.45
C ASN A 28 -2.41 -46.73 -48.45
N PHE A 29 -2.62 -46.53 -47.15
CA PHE A 29 -2.12 -47.41 -46.09
C PHE A 29 -3.23 -47.88 -45.11
N ALA A 30 -4.48 -47.95 -45.59
CA ALA A 30 -5.70 -48.26 -44.83
C ALA A 30 -5.60 -49.47 -43.89
N ASN A 31 -4.83 -50.52 -44.25
CA ASN A 31 -4.74 -51.76 -43.49
C ASN A 31 -3.79 -51.72 -42.27
N LEU A 32 -2.98 -50.66 -42.11
CA LEU A 32 -1.89 -50.61 -41.12
C LEU A 32 -2.00 -49.44 -40.14
N ILE A 33 -2.96 -48.55 -40.33
CA ILE A 33 -3.06 -47.31 -39.57
C ILE A 33 -3.95 -47.46 -38.33
N LEU A 34 -3.53 -46.88 -37.21
CA LEU A 34 -4.34 -46.72 -36.00
C LEU A 34 -5.69 -46.09 -36.36
N LYS A 35 -6.82 -46.70 -35.93
CA LYS A 35 -8.22 -46.21 -36.12
C LYS A 35 -8.43 -44.71 -35.87
N GLN A 36 -7.55 -44.10 -35.09
CA GLN A 36 -7.54 -42.67 -34.79
C GLN A 36 -7.22 -41.77 -35.99
N PHE A 37 -6.40 -42.21 -36.95
CA PHE A 37 -6.10 -41.41 -38.16
C PHE A 37 -7.17 -41.62 -39.24
N GLU A 38 -7.79 -42.79 -39.30
CA GLU A 38 -8.95 -43.07 -40.16
C GLU A 38 -10.12 -42.14 -39.80
N PHE A 39 -10.37 -41.95 -38.49
CA PHE A 39 -11.30 -40.93 -37.98
C PHE A 39 -11.05 -39.57 -38.62
N VAL A 40 -9.82 -39.10 -38.53
CA VAL A 40 -9.46 -37.71 -38.86
C VAL A 40 -9.61 -37.51 -40.35
N ALA A 41 -9.11 -38.46 -41.14
CA ALA A 41 -9.27 -38.50 -42.58
C ALA A 41 -10.75 -38.39 -43.01
N SER A 42 -11.66 -39.06 -42.31
CA SER A 42 -13.10 -39.05 -42.65
C SER A 42 -13.81 -37.71 -42.37
N LYS A 43 -13.29 -36.89 -41.45
CA LYS A 43 -13.91 -35.61 -41.03
C LYS A 43 -13.04 -34.37 -41.30
N CYS A 44 -11.91 -34.52 -42.00
CA CYS A 44 -10.98 -33.45 -42.37
C CYS A 44 -11.68 -32.22 -42.97
N ASP A 45 -12.58 -32.44 -43.94
CA ASP A 45 -13.23 -31.37 -44.68
C ASP A 45 -14.17 -30.54 -43.79
N ASN A 46 -14.84 -31.18 -42.83
CA ASN A 46 -15.67 -30.50 -41.83
C ASN A 46 -14.84 -29.67 -40.84
N PHE A 47 -13.71 -30.20 -40.39
CA PHE A 47 -12.79 -29.45 -39.51
C PHE A 47 -12.20 -28.24 -40.22
N LYS A 48 -11.84 -28.38 -41.50
CA LYS A 48 -11.34 -27.29 -42.33
C LYS A 48 -12.39 -26.19 -42.54
N PHE A 49 -13.65 -26.56 -42.80
CA PHE A 49 -14.74 -25.61 -42.95
C PHE A 49 -14.95 -24.78 -41.68
N VAL A 50 -14.97 -25.43 -40.52
CA VAL A 50 -15.12 -24.76 -39.21
C VAL A 50 -13.94 -23.82 -38.92
N LEU A 51 -12.70 -24.25 -39.21
CA LEU A 51 -11.50 -23.42 -39.04
C LEU A 51 -11.54 -22.17 -39.92
N LEU A 52 -11.91 -22.31 -41.20
CA LEU A 52 -12.06 -21.18 -42.12
C LEU A 52 -13.08 -20.16 -41.64
N LYS A 53 -14.23 -20.61 -41.15
CA LYS A 53 -15.29 -19.73 -40.64
C LYS A 53 -14.90 -19.03 -39.35
N PHE A 54 -14.17 -19.72 -38.47
CA PHE A 54 -13.62 -19.10 -37.25
C PHE A 54 -12.51 -18.08 -37.54
N GLU A 55 -11.62 -18.34 -38.52
CA GLU A 55 -10.60 -17.37 -38.94
C GLU A 55 -11.23 -16.11 -39.56
N ASN A 56 -12.31 -16.29 -40.33
CA ASN A 56 -13.05 -15.18 -40.94
C ASN A 56 -14.00 -14.46 -39.97
N GLN A 57 -14.07 -14.88 -38.68
CA GLN A 57 -14.96 -14.32 -37.66
C GLN A 57 -16.47 -14.42 -38.00
N ASP A 58 -16.84 -15.37 -38.86
CA ASP A 58 -18.22 -15.62 -39.30
C ASP A 58 -18.90 -16.65 -38.37
N PHE A 59 -19.27 -16.22 -37.16
CA PHE A 59 -19.83 -17.11 -36.12
C PHE A 59 -21.31 -17.44 -36.32
N ASN A 60 -22.07 -16.60 -37.03
CA ASN A 60 -23.54 -16.66 -37.08
C ASN A 60 -24.14 -17.65 -38.08
N THR A 61 -23.35 -18.55 -38.67
CA THR A 61 -23.89 -19.53 -39.62
C THR A 61 -24.43 -20.74 -38.86
N THR A 62 -25.73 -21.00 -38.97
CA THR A 62 -26.39 -22.22 -38.47
C THR A 62 -25.63 -23.50 -38.88
N ASN A 63 -25.01 -23.48 -40.07
CA ASN A 63 -24.17 -24.56 -40.59
C ASN A 63 -22.87 -24.80 -39.80
N VAL A 64 -22.24 -23.78 -39.20
CA VAL A 64 -21.03 -23.98 -38.38
C VAL A 64 -21.40 -24.67 -37.07
N TYR A 65 -22.48 -24.22 -36.43
CA TYR A 65 -22.98 -24.85 -35.20
C TYR A 65 -23.51 -26.26 -35.44
N SER A 66 -24.17 -26.53 -36.58
CA SER A 66 -24.60 -27.89 -36.93
C SER A 66 -23.40 -28.82 -37.15
N VAL A 67 -22.36 -28.37 -37.84
CA VAL A 67 -21.14 -29.18 -38.06
C VAL A 67 -20.39 -29.43 -36.75
N ILE A 68 -20.34 -28.45 -35.84
CA ILE A 68 -19.75 -28.63 -34.50
C ILE A 68 -20.58 -29.63 -33.69
N PHE A 69 -21.91 -29.56 -33.76
CA PHE A 69 -22.82 -30.49 -33.10
C PHE A 69 -22.66 -31.91 -33.65
N ASP A 70 -22.60 -32.08 -34.97
CA ASP A 70 -22.35 -33.35 -35.64
C ASP A 70 -21.00 -33.96 -35.25
N LEU A 71 -19.96 -33.14 -35.12
CA LEU A 71 -18.65 -33.57 -34.64
C LEU A 71 -18.70 -34.02 -33.17
N CYS A 72 -19.46 -33.32 -32.32
CA CYS A 72 -19.64 -33.69 -30.92
C CYS A 72 -20.42 -35.01 -30.76
N PHE A 73 -21.50 -35.18 -31.53
CA PHE A 73 -22.30 -36.40 -31.54
C PHE A 73 -21.50 -37.59 -32.08
N TRP A 74 -20.72 -37.37 -33.15
CA TRP A 74 -19.85 -38.39 -33.69
C TRP A 74 -18.76 -38.81 -32.69
N LEU A 75 -18.15 -37.87 -31.95
CA LEU A 75 -17.17 -38.18 -30.89
C LEU A 75 -17.79 -39.03 -29.76
N GLU A 76 -19.06 -38.81 -29.46
CA GLU A 76 -19.83 -39.60 -28.49
C GLU A 76 -20.09 -41.03 -28.98
N SER A 77 -20.43 -41.22 -30.26
CA SER A 77 -20.59 -42.55 -30.86
C SER A 77 -19.30 -43.39 -30.82
N GLN A 78 -18.13 -42.76 -30.98
CA GLN A 78 -16.86 -43.46 -30.86
C GLN A 78 -16.54 -43.81 -29.41
N LEU A 79 -16.85 -42.92 -28.46
CA LEU A 79 -16.67 -43.21 -27.04
C LEU A 79 -17.43 -44.48 -26.61
N GLU A 80 -18.61 -44.73 -27.17
CA GLU A 80 -19.38 -45.96 -26.94
C GLU A 80 -18.69 -47.21 -27.49
N ILE A 81 -18.08 -47.14 -28.68
CA ILE A 81 -17.29 -48.25 -29.26
C ILE A 81 -16.10 -48.61 -28.36
N TYR A 82 -15.49 -47.61 -27.71
CA TYR A 82 -14.36 -47.80 -26.81
C TYR A 82 -14.76 -48.21 -25.38
N GLN A 83 -16.05 -48.20 -25.02
CA GLN A 83 -16.53 -48.59 -23.68
C GLN A 83 -16.61 -50.10 -23.44
N ASN A 84 -16.65 -50.94 -24.49
CA ASN A 84 -16.92 -52.38 -24.38
C ASN A 84 -15.69 -53.30 -24.37
N SER A 85 -14.46 -52.78 -24.19
CA SER A 85 -13.26 -53.63 -24.17
C SER A 85 -12.19 -53.13 -23.19
N GLU A 86 -11.75 -54.00 -22.28
CA GLU A 86 -10.76 -53.73 -21.23
C GLU A 86 -9.31 -53.89 -21.73
N THR A 87 -8.87 -53.05 -22.67
CA THR A 87 -7.45 -52.98 -23.06
C THR A 87 -6.91 -51.56 -22.90
N PHE A 88 -5.63 -51.45 -22.51
CA PHE A 88 -4.98 -50.17 -22.19
C PHE A 88 -5.05 -49.11 -23.31
N GLN A 89 -5.06 -49.54 -24.59
CA GLN A 89 -5.24 -48.65 -25.73
C GLN A 89 -6.64 -48.02 -25.79
N HIS A 90 -7.66 -48.71 -25.28
CA HIS A 90 -9.04 -48.24 -25.25
C HIS A 90 -9.28 -47.21 -24.13
N ASP A 91 -8.60 -47.33 -22.98
CA ASP A 91 -8.65 -46.35 -21.89
C ASP A 91 -8.05 -45.00 -22.28
N PHE A 92 -6.96 -45.01 -23.05
CA PHE A 92 -6.36 -43.78 -23.58
C PHE A 92 -7.31 -43.08 -24.55
N GLY A 93 -7.89 -43.82 -25.51
CA GLY A 93 -8.89 -43.29 -26.44
C GLY A 93 -10.10 -42.69 -25.72
N LYS A 94 -10.62 -43.37 -24.70
CA LYS A 94 -11.77 -42.92 -23.90
C LYS A 94 -11.50 -41.59 -23.20
N LYS A 95 -10.32 -41.41 -22.60
CA LYS A 95 -9.94 -40.17 -21.92
C LYS A 95 -9.74 -39.00 -22.88
N LEU A 96 -9.18 -39.30 -24.06
CA LEU A 96 -8.89 -38.35 -25.13
C LEU A 96 -10.18 -37.77 -25.75
N PHE A 97 -11.10 -38.64 -26.14
CA PHE A 97 -12.35 -38.25 -26.79
C PHE A 97 -13.30 -37.54 -25.81
N SER A 98 -13.29 -37.91 -24.53
CA SER A 98 -14.05 -37.22 -23.47
C SER A 98 -13.57 -35.77 -23.25
N ASP A 99 -12.26 -35.55 -23.21
CA ASP A 99 -11.69 -34.20 -23.04
C ASP A 99 -11.93 -33.32 -24.29
N ALA A 100 -11.88 -33.92 -25.49
CA ALA A 100 -12.23 -33.23 -26.74
C ALA A 100 -13.71 -32.80 -26.77
N LYS A 101 -14.63 -33.70 -26.39
CA LYS A 101 -16.08 -33.40 -26.31
C LYS A 101 -16.38 -32.28 -25.30
N SER A 102 -15.80 -32.36 -24.10
CA SER A 102 -15.99 -31.36 -23.03
C SER A 102 -15.56 -29.95 -23.48
N LYS A 103 -14.44 -29.87 -24.18
CA LYS A 103 -13.93 -28.59 -24.70
C LYS A 103 -14.78 -28.05 -25.84
N LEU A 104 -15.17 -28.88 -26.80
CA LEU A 104 -16.08 -28.47 -27.88
C LEU A 104 -17.44 -27.99 -27.34
N GLY A 105 -17.98 -28.67 -26.32
CA GLY A 105 -19.22 -28.27 -25.66
C GLY A 105 -19.13 -26.92 -24.94
N LYS A 106 -18.00 -26.61 -24.31
CA LYS A 106 -17.76 -25.27 -23.74
C LYS A 106 -17.70 -24.18 -24.80
N TYR A 107 -17.11 -24.47 -25.97
CA TYR A 107 -17.09 -23.51 -27.08
C TYR A 107 -18.47 -23.25 -27.67
N PHE A 108 -19.35 -24.26 -27.73
CA PHE A 108 -20.74 -24.09 -28.12
C PHE A 108 -21.49 -23.12 -27.20
N LEU A 109 -21.17 -23.12 -25.90
CA LEU A 109 -21.83 -22.29 -24.88
C LEU A 109 -21.22 -20.88 -24.74
N ASP A 110 -19.90 -20.73 -24.88
CA ASP A 110 -19.19 -19.51 -24.47
C ASP A 110 -18.74 -18.58 -25.63
N GLY A 111 -18.78 -19.00 -26.90
CA GLY A 111 -18.62 -18.13 -28.06
C GLY A 111 -17.28 -17.35 -28.22
N ALA A 112 -16.16 -17.76 -27.62
CA ALA A 112 -14.89 -16.99 -27.60
C ALA A 112 -13.71 -17.60 -28.44
N GLN A 113 -12.84 -16.76 -29.04
CA GLN A 113 -11.71 -17.10 -29.98
C GLN A 113 -10.41 -17.66 -29.34
N PRO A 114 -9.41 -18.22 -30.10
CA PRO A 114 -9.40 -18.63 -31.51
C PRO A 114 -9.31 -20.16 -31.69
N ALA A 115 -9.89 -20.69 -32.77
CA ALA A 115 -9.95 -22.12 -33.10
C ALA A 115 -8.60 -22.85 -33.07
N THR A 116 -7.48 -22.14 -33.27
CA THR A 116 -6.13 -22.69 -33.14
C THR A 116 -5.86 -23.23 -31.73
N LYS A 117 -6.31 -22.57 -30.66
CA LYS A 117 -6.19 -23.07 -29.27
C LYS A 117 -7.09 -24.26 -28.98
N LEU A 118 -8.22 -24.38 -29.67
CA LEU A 118 -9.13 -25.54 -29.59
C LEU A 118 -8.41 -26.79 -30.09
N PHE A 119 -7.79 -26.73 -31.27
CA PHE A 119 -7.02 -27.87 -31.81
C PHE A 119 -5.65 -28.07 -31.14
N LYS A 120 -5.01 -27.03 -30.59
CA LYS A 120 -3.82 -27.20 -29.72
C LYS A 120 -4.14 -27.99 -28.43
N LYS A 121 -5.37 -27.88 -27.91
CA LYS A 121 -5.79 -28.48 -26.61
C LYS A 121 -6.66 -29.72 -26.74
N ALA A 122 -7.31 -29.96 -27.89
CA ALA A 122 -7.90 -31.23 -28.27
C ALA A 122 -6.76 -32.14 -28.77
N ARG A 123 -5.94 -32.59 -27.81
CA ARG A 123 -4.68 -33.31 -28.02
C ARG A 123 -4.88 -34.72 -28.61
N VAL A 124 -5.36 -34.83 -29.84
CA VAL A 124 -5.42 -36.11 -30.59
C VAL A 124 -4.26 -36.25 -31.58
N PHE A 125 -3.54 -35.15 -31.83
CA PHE A 125 -2.70 -34.98 -33.02
C PHE A 125 -1.21 -34.77 -32.74
N ASP A 126 -0.77 -34.97 -31.49
CA ASP A 126 0.62 -34.75 -31.11
C ASP A 126 1.45 -36.04 -31.31
N PRO A 127 2.34 -36.12 -32.31
CA PRO A 127 3.14 -37.32 -32.56
C PRO A 127 4.11 -37.62 -31.41
N LEU A 128 4.40 -36.66 -30.53
CA LEU A 128 5.21 -36.87 -29.33
C LEU A 128 4.46 -37.66 -28.23
N GLN A 129 3.12 -37.68 -28.24
CA GLN A 129 2.34 -38.54 -27.33
C GLN A 129 2.17 -39.97 -27.85
N ASN A 130 2.40 -40.21 -29.16
CA ASN A 130 2.43 -41.55 -29.78
C ASN A 130 3.76 -42.29 -29.55
N TYR A 131 4.47 -42.01 -28.46
CA TYR A 131 5.74 -42.67 -28.11
C TYR A 131 5.57 -44.16 -27.69
N LEU A 132 4.42 -44.78 -27.96
CA LEU A 132 4.17 -46.20 -27.74
C LEU A 132 3.75 -47.00 -28.99
N SER A 133 3.75 -46.41 -30.20
CA SER A 133 3.84 -47.22 -31.42
C SER A 133 5.26 -47.12 -31.99
N ARG A 134 6.09 -48.12 -31.67
CA ARG A 134 7.36 -48.34 -32.37
C ARG A 134 7.13 -48.34 -33.89
N LYS A 135 8.06 -47.69 -34.61
CA LYS A 135 8.27 -47.69 -36.09
C LYS A 135 7.40 -46.71 -36.91
N LEU A 136 7.69 -45.41 -36.80
CA LEU A 136 7.42 -44.44 -37.88
C LEU A 136 8.62 -44.28 -38.83
N ASP A 137 9.81 -44.67 -38.39
CA ASP A 137 11.05 -44.58 -39.18
C ASP A 137 11.18 -45.67 -40.26
N ASP A 138 10.39 -46.75 -40.19
CA ASP A 138 10.39 -47.83 -41.20
C ASP A 138 9.54 -47.51 -42.44
N PHE A 139 8.85 -46.37 -42.47
CA PHE A 139 7.98 -45.97 -43.59
C PHE A 139 8.65 -44.88 -44.45
N SER A 140 8.96 -45.23 -45.71
CA SER A 140 9.52 -44.32 -46.71
C SER A 140 8.45 -43.40 -47.28
N PHE A 141 8.14 -42.31 -46.56
CA PHE A 141 7.35 -41.21 -47.11
C PHE A 141 8.08 -40.54 -48.30
N PRO A 142 7.37 -40.10 -49.35
CA PRO A 142 7.95 -39.28 -50.41
C PRO A 142 8.64 -38.03 -49.82
N GLU A 143 9.88 -37.75 -50.22
CA GLU A 143 10.75 -36.73 -49.59
C GLU A 143 10.11 -35.33 -49.49
N PHE A 144 9.25 -34.99 -50.45
CA PHE A 144 8.52 -33.71 -50.47
C PHE A 144 7.60 -33.52 -49.25
N ILE A 145 6.94 -34.59 -48.79
CA ILE A 145 6.04 -34.54 -47.62
C ILE A 145 6.86 -34.52 -46.33
N LYS A 146 8.01 -35.22 -46.31
CA LYS A 146 8.88 -35.33 -45.14
C LYS A 146 9.56 -34.00 -44.79
N SER A 147 9.92 -33.17 -45.77
CA SER A 147 10.54 -31.86 -45.50
C SER A 147 9.53 -30.81 -45.05
N GLN A 148 8.36 -30.72 -45.73
CA GLN A 148 7.35 -29.70 -45.40
C GLN A 148 6.74 -29.90 -44.01
N ILE A 149 6.45 -31.15 -43.63
CA ILE A 149 5.88 -31.44 -42.30
C ILE A 149 6.90 -31.13 -41.20
N LYS A 150 8.19 -31.44 -41.40
CA LYS A 150 9.22 -31.31 -40.37
C LYS A 150 9.54 -29.83 -40.06
N ASP A 151 9.60 -28.99 -41.08
CA ASP A 151 9.91 -27.56 -40.92
C ASP A 151 8.71 -26.79 -40.34
N GLU A 152 7.48 -27.12 -40.72
CA GLU A 152 6.27 -26.50 -40.16
C GLU A 152 6.02 -26.94 -38.70
N TRP A 153 6.41 -28.18 -38.34
CA TRP A 153 6.26 -28.70 -36.98
C TRP A 153 7.26 -28.07 -35.99
N LEU A 154 8.48 -27.79 -36.43
CA LEU A 154 9.50 -27.10 -35.62
C LEU A 154 9.13 -25.64 -35.33
N LEU A 155 8.55 -24.94 -36.30
CA LEU A 155 8.00 -23.58 -36.12
C LEU A 155 6.82 -23.54 -35.13
N TYR A 156 6.11 -24.65 -34.96
CA TYR A 156 4.98 -24.76 -34.04
C TYR A 156 5.39 -24.98 -32.57
N LEU A 157 6.60 -25.50 -32.33
CA LEU A 157 7.07 -25.95 -31.02
C LEU A 157 7.72 -24.86 -30.15
N GLU A 158 7.89 -23.62 -30.64
CA GLU A 158 8.45 -22.44 -29.93
C GLU A 158 9.10 -22.78 -28.57
N ILE A 159 10.32 -23.35 -28.58
CA ILE A 159 11.43 -23.24 -27.61
C ILE A 159 12.47 -24.35 -27.87
N SER A 160 13.63 -23.94 -28.38
CA SER A 160 14.98 -24.31 -27.93
C SER A 160 15.93 -23.38 -28.69
N SER A 161 17.00 -22.79 -28.18
CA SER A 161 17.77 -22.82 -26.94
C SER A 161 18.73 -21.62 -27.04
N GLU A 162 19.43 -21.25 -25.98
CA GLU A 162 20.33 -20.08 -25.80
C GLU A 162 21.54 -19.91 -26.77
N LEU A 163 21.40 -20.17 -28.06
CA LEU A 163 22.42 -19.88 -29.08
C LEU A 163 21.88 -18.87 -30.10
N ASN A 164 22.60 -17.75 -30.20
CA ASN A 164 22.43 -16.59 -31.10
C ASN A 164 21.61 -15.41 -30.56
N LYS A 165 22.13 -14.80 -29.49
CA LYS A 165 21.79 -13.44 -29.02
C LYS A 165 22.50 -12.31 -29.79
N GLN A 166 23.03 -12.56 -30.99
CA GLN A 166 23.82 -11.59 -31.78
C GLN A 166 23.24 -11.26 -33.16
N SER A 167 22.12 -11.87 -33.58
CA SER A 167 21.56 -11.67 -34.93
C SER A 167 20.18 -11.01 -34.96
N LEU A 168 19.63 -10.56 -33.83
CA LEU A 168 18.36 -9.84 -33.78
C LEU A 168 18.46 -8.31 -33.59
N ASP A 169 19.65 -7.77 -33.30
CA ASP A 169 19.87 -6.32 -33.19
C ASP A 169 19.97 -5.61 -34.57
N ASN A 170 20.04 -6.37 -35.67
CA ASN A 170 20.22 -5.83 -37.03
C ASN A 170 18.95 -5.80 -37.91
N LEU A 171 17.77 -6.15 -37.39
CA LEU A 171 16.51 -6.01 -38.13
C LEU A 171 15.64 -4.91 -37.53
N LYS A 172 16.06 -3.66 -37.77
CA LYS A 172 15.20 -2.47 -37.69
C LYS A 172 14.10 -2.59 -38.75
N LEU A 173 12.94 -3.11 -38.37
CA LEU A 173 11.68 -2.85 -39.08
C LEU A 173 10.85 -1.89 -38.23
N GLU A 174 10.79 -0.65 -38.72
CA GLU A 174 10.06 0.47 -38.14
C GLU A 174 8.60 0.11 -37.86
N LYS A 175 8.20 0.28 -36.59
CA LYS A 175 6.78 0.25 -36.17
C LYS A 175 6.42 1.56 -35.51
N TRP A 176 5.68 2.41 -36.24
CA TRP A 176 4.85 3.50 -35.70
C TRP A 176 3.56 3.60 -36.55
N PRO A 177 2.41 4.12 -36.06
CA PRO A 177 1.87 4.12 -34.70
C PRO A 177 0.32 3.94 -34.68
N LEU A 178 -0.21 2.71 -34.65
CA LEU A 178 -1.65 2.46 -34.42
C LEU A 178 -1.98 1.98 -32.98
N ARG A 179 -0.96 1.55 -32.22
CA ARG A 179 -1.11 1.09 -30.83
C ARG A 179 -1.33 2.20 -29.80
N LYS A 180 -0.99 3.46 -30.11
CA LYS A 180 -1.18 4.58 -29.17
C LYS A 180 -2.61 5.13 -29.15
N ARG A 181 -3.36 5.02 -30.27
CA ARG A 181 -4.77 5.47 -30.34
C ARG A 181 -5.75 4.47 -29.72
N ILE A 182 -5.53 3.17 -29.94
CA ILE A 182 -6.38 2.11 -29.37
C ILE A 182 -6.11 1.90 -27.88
N LYS A 183 -4.85 2.06 -27.41
CA LYS A 183 -4.56 2.08 -25.96
C LYS A 183 -5.15 3.30 -25.25
N PHE A 184 -5.32 4.43 -25.94
CA PHE A 184 -5.93 5.62 -25.34
C PHE A 184 -7.46 5.47 -25.22
N LEU A 185 -8.11 4.90 -26.23
CA LEU A 185 -9.56 4.68 -26.23
C LEU A 185 -10.00 3.52 -25.32
N ASN A 186 -9.25 2.41 -25.30
CA ASN A 186 -9.57 1.25 -24.42
C ASN A 186 -9.24 1.50 -22.94
N LYS A 187 -8.52 2.58 -22.60
CA LYS A 187 -8.26 2.97 -21.20
C LYS A 187 -9.48 3.63 -20.55
N PHE A 188 -10.47 4.07 -21.34
CA PHE A 188 -11.72 4.66 -20.85
C PHE A 188 -12.89 3.68 -20.74
N SER A 189 -12.81 2.47 -21.33
CA SER A 189 -13.97 1.56 -21.46
C SER A 189 -13.97 0.32 -20.54
N GLY A 190 -13.24 0.32 -19.43
CA GLY A 190 -13.51 -0.55 -18.27
C GLY A 190 -13.33 -2.08 -18.39
N GLU A 191 -13.01 -2.67 -19.54
CA GLU A 191 -13.11 -4.14 -19.73
C GLU A 191 -11.85 -4.97 -19.36
N ASN A 192 -10.72 -4.38 -18.97
CA ASN A 192 -9.46 -5.13 -18.71
C ASN A 192 -9.10 -5.34 -17.22
N GLN A 193 -10.07 -5.55 -16.33
CA GLN A 193 -9.73 -5.88 -14.93
C GLN A 193 -9.06 -7.26 -14.73
N LYS A 194 -9.14 -8.19 -15.70
CA LYS A 194 -8.57 -9.55 -15.57
C LYS A 194 -7.13 -9.67 -16.07
N THR A 195 -6.70 -8.89 -17.05
CA THR A 195 -5.31 -8.94 -17.57
C THR A 195 -4.35 -8.04 -16.79
N ASP A 196 -4.85 -7.01 -16.11
CA ASP A 196 -4.05 -6.18 -15.21
C ASP A 196 -3.66 -6.94 -13.92
N GLN A 197 -4.46 -7.91 -13.45
CA GLN A 197 -4.15 -8.74 -12.28
C GLN A 197 -2.84 -9.55 -12.42
N ASP A 198 -2.49 -10.00 -13.62
CA ASP A 198 -1.28 -10.80 -13.86
C ASP A 198 0.00 -9.94 -13.88
N SER A 199 -0.03 -8.74 -14.47
CA SER A 199 1.09 -7.78 -14.40
C SER A 199 1.23 -7.16 -13.00
N ASP A 200 0.12 -7.02 -12.28
CA ASP A 200 0.07 -6.48 -10.93
C ASP A 200 0.54 -7.48 -9.86
N SER A 201 0.34 -8.79 -10.09
CA SER A 201 0.89 -9.86 -9.24
C SER A 201 2.42 -9.96 -9.29
N LEU A 202 3.01 -9.54 -10.41
CA LEU A 202 4.45 -9.50 -10.65
C LEU A 202 5.14 -8.37 -9.85
N CYS A 203 4.42 -7.27 -9.59
CA CYS A 203 4.90 -6.16 -8.77
C CYS A 203 4.85 -6.49 -7.27
N GLU A 204 3.80 -7.15 -6.79
CA GLU A 204 3.65 -7.51 -5.36
C GLU A 204 4.65 -8.58 -4.88
N ASN A 205 5.11 -9.47 -5.77
CA ASN A 205 6.04 -10.55 -5.43
C ASN A 205 7.53 -10.13 -5.40
N ASN A 206 7.87 -8.98 -5.96
CA ASN A 206 9.25 -8.49 -5.97
C ASN A 206 9.60 -7.78 -4.66
N PHE A 207 10.52 -8.37 -3.88
CA PHE A 207 10.97 -7.82 -2.61
C PHE A 207 11.54 -6.39 -2.74
N LEU A 208 12.24 -6.10 -3.85
CA LEU A 208 12.72 -4.75 -4.16
C LEU A 208 11.57 -3.75 -4.26
N PHE A 209 10.47 -4.13 -4.92
CA PHE A 209 9.32 -3.26 -5.10
C PHE A 209 8.60 -2.98 -3.77
N GLN A 210 8.57 -3.97 -2.85
CA GLN A 210 8.07 -3.76 -1.50
C GLN A 210 8.90 -2.72 -0.72
N ILE A 211 10.23 -2.74 -0.87
CA ILE A 211 11.12 -1.72 -0.29
C ILE A 211 10.85 -0.34 -0.90
N LEU A 212 10.81 -0.24 -2.22
CA LEU A 212 10.58 1.02 -2.93
C LEU A 212 9.22 1.63 -2.61
N SER A 213 8.19 0.78 -2.54
CA SER A 213 6.85 1.18 -2.09
C SER A 213 6.90 1.71 -0.65
N SER A 214 7.65 1.06 0.23
CA SER A 214 7.83 1.53 1.60
C SER A 214 8.51 2.91 1.67
N TRP A 215 9.55 3.14 0.86
CA TRP A 215 10.21 4.44 0.77
C TRP A 215 9.27 5.55 0.33
N SER A 216 8.43 5.29 -0.68
CA SER A 216 7.46 6.30 -1.14
C SER A 216 6.45 6.69 -0.07
N THR A 217 6.09 5.76 0.83
CA THR A 217 5.16 6.06 1.93
C THR A 217 5.75 6.94 3.02
N THR A 218 7.07 7.20 3.00
CA THR A 218 7.73 8.11 3.96
C THR A 218 7.65 9.57 3.54
N ILE A 219 7.33 9.84 2.26
CA ILE A 219 7.26 11.21 1.73
C ILE A 219 5.81 11.66 1.67
N SER A 220 5.52 12.72 2.41
CA SER A 220 4.21 13.34 2.45
C SER A 220 4.31 14.86 2.53
N SER A 221 3.28 15.53 2.02
CA SER A 221 3.15 16.99 2.10
C SER A 221 3.15 17.50 3.54
N PHE A 222 2.42 16.82 4.43
CA PHE A 222 2.31 17.21 5.83
C PHE A 222 3.65 17.13 6.56
N PHE A 223 4.48 16.13 6.24
CA PHE A 223 5.78 15.95 6.87
C PHE A 223 6.78 17.00 6.39
N PHE A 224 6.76 17.32 5.09
CA PHE A 224 7.54 18.42 4.51
C PHE A 224 7.18 19.76 5.17
N ALA A 225 5.90 20.16 5.10
CA ALA A 225 5.48 21.47 5.60
C ALA A 225 5.61 21.57 7.13
N GLY A 226 5.28 20.48 7.84
CA GLY A 226 5.32 20.42 9.29
C GLY A 226 6.73 20.48 9.88
N ASN A 227 7.71 19.74 9.34
CA ASN A 227 9.08 19.78 9.87
C ASN A 227 9.75 21.14 9.65
N ILE A 228 9.63 21.70 8.45
CA ILE A 228 10.22 23.01 8.13
C ILE A 228 9.61 24.09 9.03
N LEU A 229 8.29 24.09 9.21
CA LEU A 229 7.62 25.02 10.13
C LEU A 229 8.07 24.82 11.59
N GLU A 230 8.16 23.58 12.06
CA GLU A 230 8.61 23.31 13.43
C GLU A 230 10.05 23.77 13.67
N THR A 231 10.94 23.57 12.71
CA THR A 231 12.30 24.11 12.80
C THR A 231 12.34 25.63 12.70
N TYR A 232 11.49 26.22 11.84
CA TYR A 232 11.34 27.67 11.75
C TYR A 232 10.88 28.28 13.10
N LEU A 233 9.95 27.62 13.80
CA LEU A 233 9.40 28.11 15.07
C LEU A 233 10.26 27.78 16.29
N PHE A 234 10.82 26.56 16.38
CA PHE A 234 11.50 26.03 17.57
C PHE A 234 13.00 25.74 17.36
N GLY A 235 13.56 26.09 16.20
CA GLY A 235 14.96 25.86 15.87
C GLY A 235 15.31 24.39 15.62
N SER A 236 16.60 24.08 15.62
CA SER A 236 17.14 22.75 15.33
C SER A 236 16.94 21.73 16.45
N ARG A 237 16.27 22.07 17.56
CA ARG A 237 15.97 21.13 18.67
C ARG A 237 15.20 19.90 18.24
N ILE A 238 14.36 20.02 17.20
CA ILE A 238 13.62 18.88 16.63
C ILE A 238 14.57 17.83 16.01
N PHE A 239 15.82 18.17 15.71
CA PHE A 239 16.79 17.25 15.10
C PHE A 239 16.95 15.93 15.86
N PHE A 240 16.92 15.97 17.20
CA PHE A 240 16.99 14.77 18.04
C PHE A 240 15.77 13.85 17.90
N ASN A 241 14.65 14.33 17.36
CA ASN A 241 13.57 13.43 16.93
C ASN A 241 14.06 12.42 15.88
N THR A 242 15.04 12.76 15.04
CA THR A 242 15.68 11.81 14.11
C THR A 242 16.34 10.65 14.84
N LEU A 243 17.07 10.95 15.93
CA LEU A 243 17.64 9.91 16.79
C LEU A 243 16.54 9.05 17.41
N SER A 244 15.42 9.67 17.82
CA SER A 244 14.28 8.94 18.37
C SER A 244 13.65 7.96 17.37
N VAL A 245 13.57 8.36 16.09
CA VAL A 245 13.11 7.51 14.99
C VAL A 245 14.07 6.34 14.78
N CYS A 246 15.39 6.58 14.80
CA CYS A 246 16.40 5.51 14.71
C CYS A 246 16.23 4.47 15.82
N ILE A 247 16.12 4.92 17.07
CA ILE A 247 15.90 4.04 18.22
C ILE A 247 14.56 3.31 18.06
N GLY A 248 13.50 3.99 17.60
CA GLY A 248 12.20 3.38 17.30
C GLY A 248 12.29 2.26 16.26
N TYR A 249 13.08 2.43 15.19
CA TYR A 249 13.33 1.37 14.21
C TYR A 249 14.08 0.18 14.81
N ILE A 250 15.09 0.43 15.65
CA ILE A 250 15.83 -0.63 16.35
C ILE A 250 14.87 -1.43 17.24
N LEU A 251 14.06 -0.74 18.03
CA LEU A 251 13.04 -1.38 18.86
C LEU A 251 12.05 -2.18 18.00
N ALA A 252 11.57 -1.62 16.88
CA ALA A 252 10.67 -2.33 15.97
C ALA A 252 11.30 -3.61 15.41
N ILE A 253 12.59 -3.60 15.07
CA ILE A 253 13.33 -4.80 14.60
C ILE A 253 13.45 -5.86 15.71
N LEU A 254 13.56 -5.44 16.98
CA LEU A 254 13.57 -6.34 18.14
C LEU A 254 12.18 -6.93 18.44
N PHE A 255 11.12 -6.13 18.27
CA PHE A 255 9.72 -6.59 18.41
C PHE A 255 9.25 -7.45 17.22
N GLN A 256 9.84 -7.26 16.04
CA GLN A 256 9.47 -7.94 14.81
C GLN A 256 9.41 -9.48 14.86
N PRO A 257 10.39 -10.22 15.43
CA PRO A 257 10.32 -11.67 15.50
C PRO A 257 9.07 -12.19 16.22
N TYR A 258 8.66 -11.52 17.31
CA TYR A 258 7.44 -11.87 18.03
C TYR A 258 6.19 -11.71 17.14
N LEU A 259 6.08 -10.59 16.44
CA LEU A 259 4.98 -10.35 15.49
C LEU A 259 4.99 -11.34 14.32
N TYR A 260 6.18 -11.76 13.88
CA TYR A 260 6.34 -12.71 12.77
C TYR A 260 5.87 -14.13 13.15
N GLU A 261 6.07 -14.57 14.38
CA GLU A 261 5.52 -15.84 14.86
C GLU A 261 3.99 -15.77 14.95
N LEU A 262 3.46 -14.66 15.47
CA LEU A 262 2.02 -14.42 15.58
C LEU A 262 1.31 -14.38 14.21
N LYS A 263 1.99 -13.95 13.14
CA LYS A 263 1.45 -13.91 11.77
C LYS A 263 0.83 -15.24 11.32
N LYS A 264 1.30 -16.39 11.81
CA LYS A 264 0.76 -17.71 11.42
C LYS A 264 -0.68 -17.92 11.85
N HIS A 265 -1.12 -17.23 12.90
CA HIS A 265 -2.40 -17.48 13.56
C HIS A 265 -3.33 -16.27 13.57
N ILE A 266 -2.83 -15.10 13.18
CA ILE A 266 -3.49 -13.81 13.45
C ILE A 266 -3.44 -12.89 12.21
N ASN A 267 -4.56 -12.22 11.92
CA ASN A 267 -4.72 -11.27 10.81
C ASN A 267 -4.42 -9.81 11.17
N SER A 268 -4.49 -9.46 12.46
CA SER A 268 -4.32 -8.10 12.98
C SER A 268 -3.51 -8.12 14.28
N PRO A 269 -2.65 -7.12 14.55
CA PRO A 269 -1.85 -7.10 15.78
C PRO A 269 -2.73 -7.12 17.05
N TYR A 270 -3.99 -6.66 16.96
CA TYR A 270 -4.92 -6.59 18.09
C TYR A 270 -5.58 -7.94 18.44
N GLU A 271 -5.64 -8.88 17.50
CA GLU A 271 -6.20 -10.22 17.72
C GLU A 271 -5.30 -11.09 18.63
N TYR A 272 -4.02 -10.73 18.77
CA TYR A 272 -3.15 -11.28 19.81
C TYR A 272 -3.72 -11.07 21.23
N LEU A 273 -4.33 -9.92 21.50
CA LEU A 273 -4.88 -9.62 22.83
C LEU A 273 -6.09 -10.51 23.16
N GLU A 274 -6.87 -10.90 22.14
CA GLU A 274 -7.98 -11.83 22.30
C GLU A 274 -7.48 -13.24 22.64
N THR A 275 -6.49 -13.73 21.89
CA THR A 275 -5.90 -15.06 22.12
C THR A 275 -5.15 -15.14 23.45
N ARG A 276 -4.52 -14.04 23.91
CA ARG A 276 -3.76 -13.99 25.17
C ARG A 276 -4.64 -14.01 26.43
N TYR A 277 -5.78 -13.33 26.41
CA TYR A 277 -6.59 -13.11 27.61
C TYR A 277 -7.83 -14.02 27.67
N HIS A 278 -8.21 -14.67 26.57
CA HIS A 278 -9.35 -15.61 26.46
C HIS A 278 -10.71 -15.05 26.97
N HIS A 279 -10.80 -13.73 27.22
CA HIS A 279 -11.97 -13.05 27.79
C HIS A 279 -12.51 -12.03 26.78
N GLY A 280 -13.31 -12.53 25.84
CA GLY A 280 -14.11 -11.73 24.90
C GLY A 280 -13.35 -10.83 23.93
N ASN A 281 -14.09 -10.20 23.03
CA ASN A 281 -13.56 -9.36 21.95
C ASN A 281 -13.31 -7.90 22.38
N ILE A 282 -13.54 -7.59 23.66
CA ILE A 282 -13.61 -6.21 24.17
C ILE A 282 -12.26 -5.49 24.02
N LEU A 283 -11.17 -6.10 24.51
CA LEU A 283 -9.85 -5.46 24.47
C LEU A 283 -9.36 -5.30 23.03
N ARG A 284 -9.63 -6.30 22.17
CA ARG A 284 -9.38 -6.23 20.73
C ARG A 284 -10.13 -5.06 20.11
N TRP A 285 -11.45 -4.94 20.34
CA TRP A 285 -12.26 -3.85 19.79
C TRP A 285 -11.80 -2.48 20.29
N LEU A 286 -11.45 -2.35 21.57
CA LEU A 286 -10.90 -1.12 22.13
C LEU A 286 -9.59 -0.71 21.43
N CYS A 287 -8.65 -1.64 21.25
CA CYS A 287 -7.40 -1.37 20.55
C CYS A 287 -7.62 -1.09 19.04
N THR A 288 -8.53 -1.82 18.38
CA THR A 288 -8.90 -1.59 16.98
C THR A 288 -9.53 -0.22 16.79
N CYS A 289 -10.47 0.18 17.63
CA CYS A 289 -11.12 1.49 17.55
C CYS A 289 -10.12 2.62 17.77
N THR A 290 -9.26 2.49 18.78
CA THR A 290 -8.28 3.53 19.14
C THR A 290 -7.18 3.67 18.09
N GLY A 291 -6.64 2.55 17.59
CA GLY A 291 -5.71 2.54 16.45
C GLY A 291 -6.37 3.02 15.15
N GLY A 292 -7.67 2.73 14.97
CA GLY A 292 -8.48 3.22 13.86
C GLY A 292 -8.66 4.74 13.87
N VAL A 293 -8.97 5.32 15.04
CA VAL A 293 -9.05 6.79 15.23
C VAL A 293 -7.71 7.46 14.95
N PHE A 294 -6.61 6.89 15.45
CA PHE A 294 -5.27 7.39 15.13
C PHE A 294 -5.01 7.35 13.63
N ASN A 295 -5.24 6.20 12.98
CA ASN A 295 -4.99 6.03 11.56
C ASN A 295 -5.85 7.01 10.73
N PHE A 296 -7.11 7.21 11.10
CA PHE A 296 -7.99 8.20 10.46
C PHE A 296 -7.45 9.63 10.58
N ALA A 297 -7.04 10.05 11.79
CA ALA A 297 -6.47 11.37 12.01
C ALA A 297 -5.14 11.56 11.24
N PHE A 298 -4.28 10.55 11.26
CA PHE A 298 -3.03 10.51 10.49
C PHE A 298 -3.28 10.68 8.98
N LEU A 299 -4.25 9.96 8.42
CA LEU A 299 -4.62 10.09 7.01
C LEU A 299 -5.21 11.46 6.70
N THR A 300 -5.99 12.04 7.60
CA THR A 300 -6.56 13.39 7.44
C THR A 300 -5.46 14.46 7.38
N LEU A 301 -4.37 14.32 8.13
CA LEU A 301 -3.21 15.23 8.04
C LEU A 301 -2.56 15.22 6.64
N HIS A 302 -2.58 14.10 5.92
CA HIS A 302 -2.07 14.06 4.54
C HIS A 302 -2.93 14.90 3.61
N LEU A 303 -4.26 14.77 3.72
CA LEU A 303 -5.22 15.57 2.95
C LEU A 303 -4.99 17.05 3.24
N TRP A 304 -4.95 17.43 4.51
CA TRP A 304 -4.75 18.82 4.92
C TRP A 304 -3.40 19.39 4.47
N GLY A 305 -2.31 18.63 4.59
CA GLY A 305 -0.98 19.04 4.11
C GLY A 305 -0.96 19.37 2.61
N SER A 306 -1.65 18.56 1.80
CA SER A 306 -1.77 18.82 0.35
C SER A 306 -2.70 19.99 0.02
N ALA A 307 -3.74 20.23 0.84
CA ALA A 307 -4.62 21.38 0.70
C ALA A 307 -3.89 22.71 0.99
N ILE A 308 -2.96 22.70 1.95
CA ILE A 308 -2.08 23.83 2.24
C ILE A 308 -1.17 24.14 1.04
N ILE A 309 -0.51 23.13 0.48
CA ILE A 309 0.32 23.33 -0.72
C ILE A 309 -0.52 23.88 -1.88
N LEU A 310 -1.69 23.29 -2.14
CA LEU A 310 -2.56 23.73 -3.24
C LEU A 310 -3.02 25.19 -3.07
N SER A 311 -3.31 25.63 -1.86
CA SER A 311 -3.76 27.01 -1.57
C SER A 311 -2.69 28.08 -1.87
N ILE A 312 -1.42 27.70 -1.91
CA ILE A 312 -0.30 28.60 -2.24
C ILE A 312 -0.08 28.65 -3.74
N LEU A 313 -0.15 27.49 -4.39
CA LEU A 313 0.02 27.40 -5.85
C LEU A 313 -1.13 28.07 -6.60
N ILE A 314 -2.34 27.89 -6.10
CA ILE A 314 -3.53 28.49 -6.63
C ILE A 314 -4.09 29.34 -5.49
N PRO A 315 -4.10 30.68 -5.61
CA PRO A 315 -4.52 31.58 -4.53
C PRO A 315 -6.02 31.43 -4.28
N MET A 316 -6.38 30.41 -3.50
CA MET A 316 -7.73 30.01 -3.16
C MET A 316 -7.82 29.77 -1.65
N PRO A 317 -9.00 29.95 -1.03
CA PRO A 317 -9.13 29.77 0.41
C PRO A 317 -8.88 28.31 0.82
N LEU A 318 -8.24 28.10 1.99
CA LEU A 318 -7.83 26.78 2.50
C LEU A 318 -8.98 25.76 2.63
N TRP A 319 -10.20 26.22 2.93
CA TRP A 319 -11.36 25.34 3.01
C TRP A 319 -11.71 24.76 1.63
N LEU A 320 -11.60 25.56 0.57
CA LEU A 320 -11.91 25.15 -0.81
C LEU A 320 -10.85 24.18 -1.32
N SER A 321 -9.57 24.44 -1.05
CA SER A 321 -8.49 23.50 -1.40
C SER A 321 -8.65 22.16 -0.68
N SER A 322 -9.12 22.16 0.58
CA SER A 322 -9.42 20.94 1.33
C SER A 322 -10.54 20.11 0.71
N VAL A 323 -11.62 20.77 0.24
CA VAL A 323 -12.71 20.09 -0.50
C VAL A 323 -12.21 19.49 -1.80
N LEU A 324 -11.44 20.25 -2.60
CA LEU A 324 -10.95 19.80 -3.90
C LEU A 324 -10.02 18.59 -3.78
N ILE A 325 -9.03 18.65 -2.88
CA ILE A 325 -8.11 17.54 -2.62
C ILE A 325 -8.89 16.33 -2.07
N GLY A 326 -9.83 16.56 -1.15
CA GLY A 326 -10.66 15.49 -0.60
C GLY A 326 -11.50 14.79 -1.66
N PHE A 327 -12.15 15.55 -2.53
CA PHE A 327 -12.90 15.03 -3.67
C PHE A 327 -12.00 14.21 -4.61
N LEU A 328 -10.81 14.73 -4.96
CA LEU A 328 -9.84 14.01 -5.78
C LEU A 328 -9.41 12.68 -5.13
N SER A 329 -9.16 12.68 -3.82
CA SER A 329 -8.78 11.47 -3.07
C SER A 329 -9.88 10.42 -3.01
N MET A 330 -11.14 10.87 -2.90
CA MET A 330 -12.33 10.03 -2.95
C MET A 330 -12.52 9.40 -4.33
N VAL A 331 -12.40 10.20 -5.40
CA VAL A 331 -12.44 9.71 -6.79
C VAL A 331 -11.35 8.67 -7.03
N MET A 332 -10.10 8.98 -6.65
CA MET A 332 -8.97 8.06 -6.79
C MET A 332 -9.16 6.72 -6.06
N GLY A 333 -9.86 6.71 -4.92
CA GLY A 333 -10.08 5.49 -4.14
C GLY A 333 -11.36 4.74 -4.50
N SER A 334 -12.30 5.41 -5.16
CA SER A 334 -13.50 4.77 -5.74
C SER A 334 -13.15 3.84 -6.91
N PHE A 335 -12.10 4.19 -7.66
CA PHE A 335 -11.50 3.29 -8.64
C PHE A 335 -10.73 2.20 -7.87
N ASN A 336 -11.36 1.05 -7.66
CA ASN A 336 -10.81 -0.15 -7.00
C ASN A 336 -9.50 -0.64 -7.64
N GLY A 337 -8.37 0.02 -7.35
CA GLY A 337 -7.04 -0.44 -7.72
C GLY A 337 -6.31 0.42 -8.75
N PHE A 338 -5.91 1.64 -8.38
CA PHE A 338 -4.73 2.26 -9.01
C PHE A 338 -3.43 1.55 -8.55
N LYS A 339 -3.28 0.26 -8.88
CA LYS A 339 -2.02 -0.50 -8.66
C LYS A 339 -0.86 0.07 -9.50
N GLN A 340 -1.18 0.79 -10.59
CA GLN A 340 -0.23 1.53 -11.43
C GLN A 340 0.53 2.64 -10.69
N PHE A 341 0.03 3.12 -9.53
CA PHE A 341 0.67 4.21 -8.80
C PHE A 341 1.98 3.79 -8.09
N LEU A 342 2.16 2.50 -7.82
CA LEU A 342 3.35 2.00 -7.12
C LEU A 342 4.65 2.13 -7.92
N CYS A 343 4.59 2.21 -9.25
CA CYS A 343 5.77 2.51 -10.09
C CYS A 343 6.14 4.01 -10.08
N VAL A 344 5.16 4.91 -9.95
CA VAL A 344 5.37 6.37 -9.93
C VAL A 344 6.11 6.81 -8.64
N ASN A 345 5.89 6.05 -7.58
CA ASN A 345 6.34 6.29 -6.22
C ASN A 345 7.85 6.37 -5.98
N PHE A 346 8.69 5.68 -6.77
CA PHE A 346 10.15 5.74 -6.58
C PHE A 346 10.77 7.01 -7.17
N LEU A 347 10.38 7.39 -8.39
CA LEU A 347 10.87 8.61 -9.03
C LEU A 347 10.50 9.84 -8.20
N GLN A 348 9.33 9.81 -7.57
CA GLN A 348 8.88 10.86 -6.66
C GLN A 348 9.86 11.12 -5.50
N VAL A 349 10.42 10.06 -4.90
CA VAL A 349 11.40 10.16 -3.82
C VAL A 349 12.66 10.86 -4.30
N ILE A 350 13.16 10.48 -5.47
CA ILE A 350 14.35 11.08 -6.06
C ILE A 350 14.10 12.57 -6.35
N PHE A 351 12.97 12.91 -6.98
CA PHE A 351 12.67 14.31 -7.31
C PHE A 351 12.56 15.20 -6.08
N VAL A 352 11.94 14.72 -5.00
CA VAL A 352 11.85 15.49 -3.75
C VAL A 352 13.25 15.70 -3.14
N LEU A 353 14.08 14.65 -3.07
CA LEU A 353 15.45 14.77 -2.54
C LEU A 353 16.30 15.75 -3.36
N VAL A 354 16.32 15.56 -4.68
CA VAL A 354 17.08 16.42 -5.61
C VAL A 354 16.63 17.87 -5.49
N THR A 355 15.33 18.11 -5.41
CA THR A 355 14.81 19.47 -5.36
C THR A 355 15.05 20.15 -4.02
N LEU A 356 14.98 19.43 -2.89
CA LEU A 356 15.36 20.00 -1.59
C LEU A 356 16.85 20.41 -1.59
N ILE A 357 17.73 19.57 -2.14
CA ILE A 357 19.16 19.88 -2.25
C ILE A 357 19.37 21.10 -3.15
N ILE A 358 18.70 21.15 -4.32
CA ILE A 358 18.80 22.27 -5.25
C ILE A 358 18.26 23.56 -4.61
N ALA A 359 17.10 23.51 -3.96
CA ALA A 359 16.51 24.66 -3.27
C ALA A 359 17.46 25.21 -2.21
N ILE A 360 18.00 24.33 -1.34
CA ILE A 360 19.01 24.71 -0.36
C ILE A 360 20.23 25.35 -1.02
N SER A 361 20.74 24.75 -2.10
CA SER A 361 21.96 25.25 -2.77
C SER A 361 21.74 26.62 -3.44
N LEU A 362 20.59 26.83 -4.06
CA LEU A 362 20.23 28.10 -4.70
C LEU A 362 20.05 29.19 -3.65
N ASP A 363 19.33 28.87 -2.57
CA ASP A 363 19.08 29.80 -1.45
C ASP A 363 20.40 30.23 -0.77
N LEU A 364 21.38 29.33 -0.67
CA LEU A 364 22.74 29.65 -0.18
C LEU A 364 23.55 30.50 -1.19
N LEU A 365 23.42 30.24 -2.48
CA LEU A 365 24.26 30.91 -3.50
C LEU A 365 23.76 32.31 -3.85
N LEU A 366 22.46 32.56 -3.75
CA LEU A 366 21.82 33.69 -4.41
C LEU A 366 21.18 34.70 -3.47
N ASN A 367 20.92 34.33 -2.21
CA ASN A 367 20.48 35.32 -1.22
C ASN A 367 21.64 36.15 -0.69
N ASP A 368 21.37 37.41 -0.41
CA ASP A 368 22.32 38.36 0.18
C ASP A 368 22.85 37.93 1.56
N HIS A 369 22.13 37.04 2.24
CA HIS A 369 22.52 36.42 3.51
C HIS A 369 23.02 34.96 3.36
N GLY A 370 23.21 34.50 2.12
CA GLY A 370 23.23 33.08 1.74
C GLY A 370 24.55 32.33 1.95
N THR A 371 25.69 32.98 2.16
CA THR A 371 26.93 32.20 2.36
C THR A 371 26.82 31.35 3.63
N ALA A 372 27.23 30.07 3.55
CA ALA A 372 27.12 29.12 4.68
C ALA A 372 27.68 29.66 6.02
N PRO A 373 28.78 30.44 6.06
CA PRO A 373 29.27 31.05 7.29
C PRO A 373 28.30 32.10 7.86
N VAL A 374 27.77 32.99 7.02
CA VAL A 374 26.81 34.03 7.42
C VAL A 374 25.50 33.41 7.91
N LEU A 375 25.04 32.35 7.26
CA LEU A 375 23.89 31.58 7.70
C LEU A 375 24.08 31.02 9.12
N LEU A 376 25.23 30.38 9.37
CA LEU A 376 25.54 29.80 10.66
C LEU A 376 25.66 30.88 11.75
N GLU A 377 26.19 32.05 11.40
CA GLU A 377 26.29 33.20 12.30
C GLU A 377 24.90 33.76 12.66
N ILE A 378 24.04 34.03 11.67
CA ILE A 378 22.67 34.52 11.90
C ILE A 378 21.87 33.48 12.70
N ALA A 379 21.84 32.23 12.24
CA ALA A 379 21.09 31.18 12.91
C ALA A 379 21.64 30.89 14.33
N GLY A 380 22.95 31.05 14.55
CA GLY A 380 23.59 30.95 15.85
C GLY A 380 23.18 32.07 16.80
N ASN A 381 23.24 33.32 16.34
CA ASN A 381 22.90 34.51 17.13
C ASN A 381 21.44 34.52 17.57
N TYR A 382 20.52 34.02 16.74
CA TYR A 382 19.10 33.87 17.07
C TYR A 382 18.77 32.53 17.72
N SER A 383 19.78 31.77 18.19
CA SER A 383 19.63 30.50 18.91
C SER A 383 18.85 29.40 18.16
N ARG A 384 18.75 29.51 16.83
CA ARG A 384 18.11 28.53 15.94
C ARG A 384 18.96 27.28 15.75
N LEU A 385 20.27 27.35 15.99
CA LEU A 385 21.19 26.21 15.92
C LEU A 385 21.31 25.42 17.24
N LYS A 386 20.54 25.76 18.28
CA LYS A 386 20.58 25.03 19.56
C LYS A 386 19.95 23.64 19.39
N ILE A 387 20.78 22.63 19.13
CA ILE A 387 20.32 21.26 18.91
C ILE A 387 19.91 20.59 20.24
N ILE A 388 20.66 20.83 21.32
CA ILE A 388 20.48 20.14 22.60
C ILE A 388 19.79 21.05 23.62
N GLU A 389 18.69 20.57 24.20
CA GLU A 389 18.09 21.12 25.43
C GLU A 389 18.11 20.04 26.52
N THR A 390 18.94 20.26 27.55
CA THR A 390 19.18 19.29 28.64
C THR A 390 18.33 19.54 29.87
N LYS A 391 17.56 20.65 29.92
CA LYS A 391 16.64 20.92 31.04
C LYS A 391 15.64 19.78 31.18
N PHE A 392 15.58 19.20 32.38
CA PHE A 392 14.60 18.16 32.71
C PHE A 392 13.27 18.82 33.07
N ASP A 393 12.56 19.31 32.04
CA ASP A 393 11.25 19.91 32.18
C ASP A 393 10.21 19.13 31.35
N PHE A 394 9.08 18.86 31.99
CA PHE A 394 7.94 18.21 31.35
C PHE A 394 7.21 19.14 30.40
N ARG A 395 7.35 20.46 30.53
CA ARG A 395 6.63 21.47 29.74
C ARG A 395 7.33 21.82 28.44
N THR A 396 8.66 21.90 28.48
CA THR A 396 9.48 22.15 27.29
C THR A 396 9.19 21.13 26.20
N LYS A 397 8.88 21.64 25.00
CA LYS A 397 8.41 20.82 23.88
C LYS A 397 9.47 19.79 23.48
N TYR A 398 10.66 20.24 23.10
CA TYR A 398 11.77 19.37 22.66
C TYR A 398 12.89 19.39 23.69
N THR A 399 13.13 18.25 24.35
CA THR A 399 14.29 18.02 25.22
C THR A 399 14.96 16.72 24.85
N ILE A 400 16.25 16.60 25.13
CA ILE A 400 16.97 15.34 24.89
C ILE A 400 16.28 14.17 25.63
N TRP A 401 15.71 14.43 26.81
CA TRP A 401 15.05 13.43 27.63
C TRP A 401 13.77 12.89 26.99
N ASN A 402 12.88 13.77 26.54
CA ASN A 402 11.63 13.31 25.93
C ASN A 402 11.86 12.68 24.55
N GLN A 403 12.85 13.16 23.79
CA GLN A 403 13.20 12.61 22.49
C GLN A 403 13.92 11.26 22.58
N VAL A 404 14.79 11.03 23.57
CA VAL A 404 15.56 9.78 23.68
C VAL A 404 14.82 8.68 24.44
N PHE A 405 14.01 9.02 25.45
CA PHE A 405 13.37 8.00 26.30
C PHE A 405 11.90 7.78 25.98
N SER A 406 11.18 8.81 25.53
CA SER A 406 9.72 8.73 25.36
C SER A 406 9.31 8.56 23.90
N SER A 407 9.74 9.45 23.01
CA SER A 407 9.41 9.39 21.57
C SER A 407 9.71 8.05 20.88
N PRO A 408 10.80 7.30 21.19
CA PRO A 408 11.08 6.04 20.50
C PRO A 408 10.01 4.97 20.75
N ILE A 409 9.35 5.01 21.92
CA ILE A 409 8.24 4.09 22.25
C ILE A 409 7.08 4.30 21.28
N SER A 410 6.71 5.56 21.02
CA SER A 410 5.67 5.88 20.05
C SER A 410 6.07 5.57 18.61
N TRP A 411 7.35 5.75 18.23
CA TRP A 411 7.82 5.38 16.89
C TRP A 411 7.81 3.86 16.69
N CYS A 412 8.22 3.10 17.69
CA CYS A 412 8.09 1.64 17.69
C CYS A 412 6.62 1.21 17.56
N ALA A 413 5.73 1.82 18.35
CA ALA A 413 4.30 1.56 18.28
C ALA A 413 3.72 1.89 16.88
N PHE A 414 4.09 3.03 16.31
CA PHE A 414 3.66 3.44 14.97
C PHE A 414 4.10 2.45 13.88
N HIS A 415 5.32 1.91 13.96
CA HIS A 415 5.81 0.95 12.98
C HIS A 415 5.24 -0.46 13.17
N CYS A 416 5.04 -0.90 14.41
CA CYS A 416 4.58 -2.27 14.71
C CYS A 416 3.06 -2.43 14.66
N LEU A 417 2.31 -1.43 15.14
CA LEU A 417 0.88 -1.56 15.42
C LEU A 417 -0.02 -1.01 14.32
N LEU A 418 0.51 -0.16 13.44
CA LEU A 418 -0.28 0.41 12.36
C LEU A 418 -0.70 -0.71 11.39
N PRO A 419 -2.00 -0.92 11.12
CA PRO A 419 -2.46 -2.06 10.33
C PRO A 419 -1.85 -2.14 8.92
N SER A 420 -1.56 -1.00 8.29
CA SER A 420 -0.90 -0.92 6.99
C SER A 420 0.54 -1.44 7.04
N ASN A 421 1.28 -1.09 8.10
CA ASN A 421 2.64 -1.58 8.33
C ASN A 421 2.62 -3.06 8.69
N PHE A 422 1.72 -3.49 9.58
CA PHE A 422 1.57 -4.91 9.93
C PHE A 422 1.28 -5.80 8.71
N LYS A 423 0.41 -5.35 7.78
CA LYS A 423 0.14 -6.08 6.52
C LYS A 423 1.39 -6.22 5.64
N LYS A 424 2.22 -5.17 5.54
CA LYS A 424 3.50 -5.21 4.80
C LYS A 424 4.51 -6.16 5.47
N LEU A 425 4.59 -6.14 6.80
CA LEU A 425 5.42 -7.09 7.55
C LEU A 425 4.96 -8.53 7.31
N ARG A 426 3.64 -8.71 7.19
CA ARG A 426 3.01 -9.99 6.91
C ARG A 426 3.23 -10.48 5.48
N SER A 427 3.39 -9.62 4.49
CA SER A 427 3.67 -10.08 3.11
C SER A 427 5.10 -10.61 2.94
N ALA A 428 6.02 -10.33 3.87
CA ALA A 428 7.39 -10.84 3.81
C ALA A 428 7.43 -12.37 4.00
N SER A 429 8.20 -13.05 3.15
CA SER A 429 8.29 -14.52 3.15
C SER A 429 9.17 -15.11 4.26
N THR A 430 10.11 -14.32 4.79
CA THR A 430 11.02 -14.74 5.87
C THR A 430 11.16 -13.65 6.92
N SER A 431 11.48 -14.03 8.16
CA SER A 431 11.74 -13.10 9.26
C SER A 431 12.87 -12.12 8.90
N LEU A 432 13.95 -12.60 8.28
CA LEU A 432 15.06 -11.77 7.80
C LEU A 432 14.61 -10.73 6.74
N LYS A 433 13.81 -11.14 5.74
CA LYS A 433 13.23 -10.20 4.76
C LYS A 433 12.35 -9.15 5.44
N SER A 434 11.58 -9.53 6.46
CA SER A 434 10.74 -8.59 7.21
C SER A 434 11.57 -7.56 8.00
N LYS A 435 12.69 -7.99 8.61
CA LYS A 435 13.64 -7.10 9.28
C LYS A 435 14.31 -6.14 8.30
N ILE A 436 14.73 -6.64 7.13
CA ILE A 436 15.31 -5.81 6.06
C ILE A 436 14.28 -4.80 5.56
N LEU A 437 13.01 -5.18 5.40
CA LEU A 437 11.95 -4.27 4.98
C LEU A 437 11.81 -3.09 5.95
N ILE A 438 11.80 -3.35 7.27
CA ILE A 438 11.80 -2.30 8.30
C ILE A 438 13.07 -1.45 8.21
N ALA A 439 14.24 -2.10 8.26
CA ALA A 439 15.54 -1.45 8.32
C ALA A 439 15.83 -0.58 7.09
N SER A 440 15.34 -0.97 5.91
CA SER A 440 15.56 -0.24 4.66
C SER A 440 14.97 1.17 4.66
N ASN A 441 13.94 1.46 5.47
CA ASN A 441 13.34 2.80 5.54
C ASN A 441 14.18 3.77 6.39
N ALA A 442 14.87 3.26 7.42
CA ALA A 442 15.61 4.08 8.37
C ALA A 442 16.60 5.07 7.71
N PRO A 443 17.52 4.66 6.81
CA PRO A 443 18.49 5.59 6.22
C PRO A 443 17.84 6.71 5.41
N LEU A 444 16.77 6.41 4.69
CA LEU A 444 16.04 7.39 3.89
C LEU A 444 15.29 8.38 4.77
N VAL A 445 14.66 7.93 5.85
CA VAL A 445 13.98 8.80 6.82
C VAL A 445 14.97 9.71 7.53
N ILE A 446 16.16 9.21 7.87
CA ILE A 446 17.23 10.02 8.47
C ILE A 446 17.67 11.13 7.50
N LEU A 447 17.94 10.76 6.24
CA LEU A 447 18.37 11.70 5.20
C LEU A 447 17.31 12.80 4.97
N ILE A 448 16.04 12.42 4.82
CA ILE A 448 14.95 13.37 4.60
C ILE A 448 14.78 14.29 5.81
N ASN A 449 14.77 13.75 7.04
CA ASN A 449 14.67 14.57 8.25
C ASN A 449 15.81 15.58 8.34
N PHE A 450 17.05 15.16 8.07
CA PHE A 450 18.20 16.05 8.06
C PHE A 450 18.00 17.21 7.06
N LEU A 451 17.60 16.89 5.82
CA LEU A 451 17.33 17.90 4.80
C LEU A 451 16.18 18.84 5.18
N LEU A 452 15.11 18.34 5.80
CA LEU A 452 13.97 19.15 6.22
C LEU A 452 14.31 20.08 7.39
N VAL A 453 15.07 19.60 8.38
CA VAL A 453 15.54 20.44 9.49
C VAL A 453 16.49 21.52 8.95
N PHE A 454 17.42 21.14 8.07
CA PHE A 454 18.30 22.14 7.45
C PHE A 454 17.50 23.17 6.64
N SER A 455 16.52 22.72 5.84
CA SER A 455 15.61 23.59 5.10
C SER A 455 14.85 24.54 6.02
N GLY A 456 14.38 24.10 7.19
CA GLY A 456 13.71 24.97 8.15
C GLY A 456 14.60 26.06 8.76
N VAL A 457 15.89 25.78 8.97
CA VAL A 457 16.87 26.81 9.36
C VAL A 457 17.10 27.78 8.19
N MET A 458 17.22 27.27 6.96
CA MET A 458 17.33 28.11 5.75
C MET A 458 16.12 29.04 5.62
N THR A 459 14.90 28.51 5.78
CA THR A 459 13.67 29.30 5.74
C THR A 459 13.66 30.42 6.76
N PHE A 460 14.22 30.21 7.96
CA PHE A 460 14.37 31.29 8.96
C PHE A 460 15.31 32.39 8.47
N VAL A 461 16.47 32.04 7.92
CA VAL A 461 17.45 33.01 7.42
C VAL A 461 16.96 33.72 6.16
N HIS A 462 16.23 33.02 5.28
CA HIS A 462 15.62 33.59 4.09
C HIS A 462 14.66 34.73 4.44
N PHE A 463 13.83 34.53 5.48
CA PHE A 463 12.89 35.55 5.97
C PHE A 463 13.48 36.42 7.09
N TYR A 464 14.80 36.46 7.22
CA TYR A 464 15.47 37.24 8.26
C TYR A 464 15.12 38.73 8.13
N GLY A 465 14.66 39.32 9.23
CA GLY A 465 14.31 40.74 9.31
C GLY A 465 12.96 41.12 8.67
N CYS A 466 12.29 40.17 8.01
CA CYS A 466 10.96 40.39 7.46
C CYS A 466 10.08 39.12 7.54
N ASP A 467 9.64 38.81 8.76
CA ASP A 467 8.91 37.59 9.08
C ASP A 467 7.51 37.55 8.39
N PRO A 468 7.25 36.59 7.47
CA PRO A 468 5.98 36.46 6.79
C PRO A 468 4.78 36.19 7.73
N LEU A 469 5.00 35.64 8.93
CA LEU A 469 3.96 35.44 9.93
C LEU A 469 3.44 36.75 10.52
N LEU A 470 4.32 37.74 10.67
CA LEU A 470 3.96 39.03 11.26
C LEU A 470 3.32 39.98 10.24
N ILE A 471 3.61 39.81 8.95
CA ILE A 471 3.10 40.65 7.87
C ILE A 471 1.67 40.23 7.46
N MET A 472 1.05 39.26 8.15
CA MET A 472 -0.30 38.70 7.85
C MET A 472 -0.46 38.25 6.39
N ARG A 473 0.61 37.78 5.75
CA ARG A 473 0.55 37.34 4.35
C ARG A 473 -0.20 36.01 4.16
N PHE A 474 -0.42 35.26 5.24
CA PHE A 474 -0.96 33.91 5.23
C PHE A 474 -2.06 33.71 6.28
N ASP A 475 -3.11 32.99 5.90
CA ASP A 475 -4.19 32.58 6.82
C ASP A 475 -3.71 31.51 7.82
N ASP A 476 -2.69 30.73 7.44
CA ASP A 476 -2.15 29.63 8.24
C ASP A 476 -0.62 29.61 8.20
N LYS A 477 0.02 29.53 9.38
CA LYS A 477 1.48 29.38 9.53
C LYS A 477 2.06 28.16 8.81
N ASN A 478 1.27 27.12 8.57
CA ASN A 478 1.71 25.94 7.81
C ASN A 478 2.04 26.25 6.33
N GLN A 479 1.69 27.45 5.83
CA GLN A 479 1.99 27.89 4.48
C GLN A 479 3.45 28.36 4.27
N ILE A 480 4.21 28.65 5.34
CA ILE A 480 5.58 29.18 5.25
C ILE A 480 6.51 28.26 4.44
N ALA A 481 6.50 26.96 4.75
CA ALA A 481 7.42 26.01 4.16
C ALA A 481 7.24 25.85 2.62
N PRO A 482 6.02 25.59 2.12
CA PRO A 482 5.77 25.62 0.68
C PRO A 482 6.01 27.01 0.05
N PHE A 483 5.76 28.10 0.77
CA PHE A 483 6.06 29.44 0.26
C PHE A 483 7.57 29.67 0.06
N TRP A 484 8.41 29.30 1.02
CA TRP A 484 9.87 29.34 0.89
C TRP A 484 10.36 28.50 -0.28
N LEU A 485 9.90 27.26 -0.39
CA LEU A 485 10.34 26.37 -1.48
C LEU A 485 9.96 26.94 -2.85
N MET A 486 8.78 27.56 -2.96
CA MET A 486 8.36 28.25 -4.18
C MET A 486 9.31 29.40 -4.51
N GLN A 487 9.58 30.30 -3.58
CA GLN A 487 10.46 31.45 -3.79
C GLN A 487 11.91 31.06 -4.10
N ALA A 488 12.45 30.06 -3.40
CA ALA A 488 13.82 29.58 -3.60
C ALA A 488 14.05 28.99 -5.01
N LEU A 489 12.99 28.50 -5.67
CA LEU A 489 13.07 27.81 -6.96
C LEU A 489 12.48 28.61 -8.13
N GLU A 490 11.60 29.58 -7.88
CA GLU A 490 10.81 30.26 -8.92
C GLU A 490 11.68 30.92 -10.00
N THR A 491 12.77 31.57 -9.60
CA THR A 491 13.64 32.34 -10.51
C THR A 491 14.60 31.47 -11.31
N HIS A 492 15.13 30.39 -10.72
CA HIS A 492 16.23 29.61 -11.32
C HIS A 492 15.87 28.19 -11.72
N ALA A 493 14.79 27.61 -11.15
CA ALA A 493 14.37 26.25 -11.43
C ALA A 493 12.84 26.05 -11.33
N PRO A 494 12.01 26.83 -12.07
CA PRO A 494 10.55 26.78 -11.95
C PRO A 494 9.96 25.40 -12.31
N PHE A 495 10.65 24.64 -13.18
CA PHE A 495 10.28 23.26 -13.53
C PHE A 495 10.33 22.32 -12.31
N LEU A 496 11.34 22.47 -11.43
CA LEU A 496 11.46 21.67 -10.23
C LEU A 496 10.37 21.99 -9.20
N THR A 497 9.96 23.27 -9.12
CA THR A 497 8.82 23.72 -8.31
C THR A 497 7.53 22.97 -8.69
N GLY A 498 7.21 22.93 -9.98
CA GLY A 498 6.02 22.23 -10.47
C GLY A 498 6.06 20.72 -10.21
N ILE A 499 7.19 20.07 -10.48
CA ILE A 499 7.34 18.61 -10.24
C ILE A 499 7.27 18.26 -8.76
N THR A 500 7.88 19.06 -7.88
CA THR A 500 7.88 18.74 -6.45
C THR A 500 6.52 18.91 -5.81
N PHE A 501 5.84 20.02 -6.06
CA PHE A 501 4.54 20.22 -5.45
C PHE A 501 3.50 19.25 -6.01
N SER A 502 3.52 18.97 -7.31
CA SER A 502 2.67 17.91 -7.88
C SER A 502 2.99 16.55 -7.26
N SER A 503 4.27 16.24 -7.04
CA SER A 503 4.71 15.02 -6.34
C SER A 503 4.18 14.93 -4.91
N PHE A 504 4.29 16.00 -4.11
CA PHE A 504 3.78 16.03 -2.73
C PHE A 504 2.26 15.88 -2.66
N ILE A 505 1.53 16.61 -3.51
CA ILE A 505 0.06 16.54 -3.58
C ILE A 505 -0.37 15.13 -3.99
N LEU A 506 0.21 14.59 -5.06
CA LEU A 506 -0.14 13.29 -5.60
C LEU A 506 0.14 12.14 -4.61
N SER A 507 1.29 12.18 -3.92
CA SER A 507 1.63 11.22 -2.85
C SER A 507 0.62 11.25 -1.71
N SER A 508 0.24 12.45 -1.27
CA SER A 508 -0.66 12.64 -0.13
C SER A 508 -2.07 12.19 -0.47
N ILE A 509 -2.56 12.49 -1.69
CA ILE A 509 -3.83 11.99 -2.22
C ILE A 509 -3.83 10.46 -2.27
N TYR A 510 -2.77 9.85 -2.80
CA TYR A 510 -2.65 8.40 -2.86
C TYR A 510 -2.61 7.76 -1.48
N GLN A 511 -1.79 8.29 -0.56
CA GLN A 511 -1.67 7.79 0.81
C GLN A 511 -2.99 7.93 1.57
N HIS A 512 -3.68 9.06 1.44
CA HIS A 512 -5.01 9.26 2.02
C HIS A 512 -6.00 8.22 1.48
N SER A 513 -6.12 8.14 0.16
CA SER A 513 -7.10 7.30 -0.53
C SER A 513 -6.91 5.80 -0.23
N ASN A 514 -5.68 5.29 -0.42
CA ASN A 514 -5.34 3.90 -0.11
C ASN A 514 -5.40 3.62 1.40
N GLY A 515 -5.03 4.60 2.22
CA GLY A 515 -5.13 4.52 3.67
C GLY A 515 -6.58 4.36 4.15
N ILE A 516 -7.51 5.16 3.63
CA ILE A 516 -8.94 5.07 3.96
C ILE A 516 -9.53 3.75 3.46
N ALA A 517 -9.15 3.29 2.27
CA ALA A 517 -9.55 1.96 1.78
C ALA A 517 -9.05 0.81 2.68
N ASN A 518 -7.83 0.93 3.20
CA ASN A 518 -7.27 -0.03 4.16
C ASN A 518 -7.95 0.05 5.53
N LEU A 519 -8.24 1.26 6.02
CA LEU A 519 -8.96 1.49 7.27
C LEU A 519 -10.38 0.91 7.20
N ARG A 520 -11.10 1.16 6.10
CA ARG A 520 -12.39 0.54 5.78
C ARG A 520 -12.32 -0.99 5.87
N ASN A 521 -11.32 -1.60 5.23
CA ASN A 521 -11.15 -3.05 5.28
C ASN A 521 -10.89 -3.53 6.71
N SER A 522 -10.06 -2.82 7.47
CA SER A 522 -9.79 -3.13 8.87
C SER A 522 -11.04 -2.99 9.75
N ILE A 523 -11.86 -1.96 9.57
CA ILE A 523 -13.14 -1.80 10.29
C ILE A 523 -14.08 -2.98 9.98
N TYR A 524 -14.17 -3.36 8.70
CA TYR A 524 -14.99 -4.49 8.31
C TYR A 524 -14.49 -5.81 8.92
N ASP A 525 -13.20 -6.12 8.78
CA ASP A 525 -12.63 -7.40 9.21
C ASP A 525 -12.58 -7.53 10.75
N GLU A 526 -12.34 -6.43 11.47
CA GLU A 526 -12.13 -6.45 12.93
C GLU A 526 -13.39 -6.17 13.76
N LEU A 527 -14.32 -5.34 13.26
CA LEU A 527 -15.49 -4.89 14.03
C LEU A 527 -16.80 -5.47 13.50
N ILE A 528 -16.99 -5.45 12.17
CA ILE A 528 -18.28 -5.80 11.56
C ILE A 528 -18.41 -7.31 11.39
N LYS A 529 -17.42 -7.95 10.75
CA LYS A 529 -17.43 -9.38 10.42
C LYS A 529 -17.57 -10.32 11.64
N PRO A 530 -16.98 -10.03 12.82
CA PRO A 530 -17.17 -10.88 13.99
C PRO A 530 -18.59 -10.82 14.59
N VAL A 531 -19.35 -9.76 14.33
CA VAL A 531 -20.69 -9.54 14.90
C VAL A 531 -21.79 -9.90 13.92
N PHE A 532 -21.57 -9.64 12.62
CA PHE A 532 -22.57 -9.80 11.59
C PHE A 532 -22.04 -10.65 10.42
N THR A 533 -22.87 -11.59 9.96
CA THR A 533 -22.65 -12.34 8.72
C THR A 533 -23.45 -11.69 7.58
N PHE A 534 -22.77 -11.37 6.49
CA PHE A 534 -23.36 -10.71 5.32
C PHE A 534 -23.05 -11.48 4.04
N ASP A 535 -23.96 -11.41 3.08
CA ASP A 535 -23.73 -11.88 1.71
C ASP A 535 -22.70 -11.01 1.00
N GLN A 536 -21.98 -11.57 0.02
CA GLN A 536 -20.88 -10.88 -0.69
C GLN A 536 -21.29 -9.50 -1.24
N VAL A 537 -22.49 -9.40 -1.81
CA VAL A 537 -23.03 -8.13 -2.34
C VAL A 537 -23.24 -7.09 -1.22
N MET A 538 -23.67 -7.52 -0.03
CA MET A 538 -23.86 -6.63 1.11
C MET A 538 -22.52 -6.24 1.73
N VAL A 539 -21.53 -7.14 1.75
CA VAL A 539 -20.15 -6.82 2.16
C VAL A 539 -19.56 -5.70 1.31
N GLU A 540 -19.69 -5.79 -0.02
CA GLU A 540 -19.21 -4.76 -0.93
C GLU A 540 -19.93 -3.42 -0.71
N ARG A 541 -21.26 -3.45 -0.53
CA ARG A 541 -22.04 -2.24 -0.21
C ARG A 541 -21.63 -1.60 1.10
N VAL A 542 -21.45 -2.37 2.17
CA VAL A 542 -20.98 -1.88 3.49
C VAL A 542 -19.59 -1.28 3.38
N LYS A 543 -18.66 -1.93 2.66
CA LYS A 543 -17.32 -1.40 2.41
C LYS A 543 -17.40 -0.09 1.61
N LEU A 544 -18.14 -0.06 0.52
CA LEU A 544 -18.28 1.15 -0.30
C LEU A 544 -18.90 2.32 0.50
N SER A 545 -19.96 2.06 1.27
CA SER A 545 -20.58 3.06 2.13
C SER A 545 -19.62 3.59 3.20
N THR A 546 -18.90 2.71 3.88
CA THR A 546 -17.91 3.11 4.90
C THR A 546 -16.73 3.87 4.30
N PHE A 547 -16.32 3.55 3.07
CA PHE A 547 -15.32 4.33 2.33
C PHE A 547 -15.76 5.79 2.13
N PHE A 548 -16.97 5.99 1.58
CA PHE A 548 -17.48 7.34 1.33
C PHE A 548 -17.69 8.13 2.63
N LEU A 549 -18.24 7.49 3.67
CA LEU A 549 -18.43 8.13 4.98
C LEU A 549 -17.10 8.60 5.59
N LEU A 550 -16.05 7.75 5.56
CA LEU A 550 -14.74 8.12 6.09
C LEU A 550 -14.10 9.27 5.29
N ASN A 551 -14.25 9.31 3.97
CA ASN A 551 -13.73 10.43 3.16
C ASN A 551 -14.47 11.74 3.45
N ILE A 552 -15.80 11.70 3.60
CA ILE A 552 -16.56 12.91 3.96
C ILE A 552 -16.14 13.40 5.34
N MET A 553 -15.99 12.50 6.31
CA MET A 553 -15.49 12.84 7.64
C MET A 553 -14.07 13.40 7.61
N SER A 554 -13.19 12.89 6.75
CA SER A 554 -11.81 13.41 6.66
C SER A 554 -11.77 14.82 6.07
N ILE A 555 -12.63 15.13 5.11
CA ILE A 555 -12.78 16.50 4.57
C ILE A 555 -13.23 17.46 5.66
N VAL A 556 -14.28 17.10 6.41
CA VAL A 556 -14.78 17.92 7.53
C VAL A 556 -13.71 18.09 8.61
N CYS A 557 -12.99 17.01 8.95
CA CYS A 557 -11.94 17.07 9.95
C CYS A 557 -10.74 17.91 9.50
N ALA A 558 -10.37 17.87 8.22
CA ALA A 558 -9.33 18.74 7.66
C ALA A 558 -9.73 20.23 7.73
N MET A 559 -11.01 20.56 7.48
CA MET A 559 -11.52 21.91 7.71
C MET A 559 -11.41 22.31 9.19
N LEU A 560 -11.77 21.42 10.11
CA LEU A 560 -11.63 21.69 11.55
C LEU A 560 -10.17 21.94 11.95
N PHE A 561 -9.21 21.24 11.34
CA PHE A 561 -7.78 21.48 11.59
C PHE A 561 -7.31 22.87 11.17
N THR A 562 -7.91 23.47 10.14
CA THR A 562 -7.59 24.87 9.76
C THR A 562 -7.88 25.85 10.89
N TYR A 563 -8.96 25.61 11.65
CA TYR A 563 -9.32 26.45 12.81
C TYR A 563 -8.46 26.18 14.04
N ALA A 564 -7.85 25.00 14.14
CA ALA A 564 -7.02 24.63 15.29
C ALA A 564 -5.70 25.42 15.37
N ARG A 565 -5.29 26.14 14.31
CA ARG A 565 -4.07 26.99 14.21
C ARG A 565 -2.78 26.34 14.74
N ASN A 566 -2.72 25.01 14.74
CA ASN A 566 -1.57 24.22 15.16
C ASN A 566 -0.70 23.85 13.95
N SER A 567 0.56 23.48 14.19
CA SER A 567 1.38 22.94 13.10
C SER A 567 0.93 21.52 12.74
N LEU A 568 1.05 21.15 11.45
CA LEU A 568 0.79 19.79 10.95
C LEU A 568 1.52 18.72 11.78
N LEU A 569 2.80 18.95 12.06
CA LEU A 569 3.63 17.97 12.77
C LEU A 569 3.32 17.91 14.27
N SER A 570 2.93 19.02 14.91
CA SER A 570 2.46 18.99 16.30
C SER A 570 1.17 18.18 16.45
N LEU A 571 0.22 18.33 15.52
CA LEU A 571 -1.00 17.52 15.53
C LEU A 571 -0.69 16.04 15.29
N PHE A 572 0.24 15.72 14.38
CA PHE A 572 0.72 14.35 14.21
C PHE A 572 1.28 13.78 15.52
N PHE A 573 2.22 14.48 16.17
CA PHE A 573 2.77 14.03 17.44
C PHE A 573 1.70 13.89 18.51
N LEU A 574 0.74 14.81 18.58
CA LEU A 574 -0.35 14.74 19.54
C LEU A 574 -1.19 13.48 19.38
N PHE A 575 -1.67 13.19 18.16
CA PHE A 575 -2.47 11.97 17.90
C PHE A 575 -1.64 10.71 18.06
N ASN A 576 -0.41 10.68 17.55
CA ASN A 576 0.47 9.53 17.65
C ASN A 576 0.78 9.20 19.11
N HIS A 577 1.13 10.20 19.91
CA HIS A 577 1.57 10.00 21.29
C HIS A 577 0.42 9.81 22.29
N SER A 578 -0.80 10.21 21.95
CA SER A 578 -1.97 9.99 22.82
C SER A 578 -2.67 8.66 22.58
N LEU A 579 -2.66 8.14 21.35
CA LEU A 579 -3.47 6.97 20.97
C LEU A 579 -2.67 5.68 20.81
N ASN A 580 -1.48 5.70 20.20
CA ASN A 580 -0.70 4.48 19.97
C ASN A 580 -0.01 3.94 21.24
N PRO A 581 0.56 4.76 22.14
CA PRO A 581 1.27 4.26 23.31
C PRO A 581 0.42 3.48 24.31
N PRO A 582 -0.85 3.83 24.60
CA PRO A 582 -1.71 2.96 25.41
C PRO A 582 -1.86 1.55 24.83
N ILE A 583 -2.02 1.44 23.50
CA ILE A 583 -2.12 0.14 22.81
C ILE A 583 -0.82 -0.64 22.95
N PHE A 584 0.32 0.04 22.72
CA PHE A 584 1.64 -0.55 22.88
C PHE A 584 1.93 -0.99 24.32
N GLY A 585 1.52 -0.20 25.31
CA GLY A 585 1.65 -0.51 26.73
C GLY A 585 0.92 -1.79 27.12
N VAL A 586 -0.30 -2.02 26.60
CA VAL A 586 -1.04 -3.27 26.82
C VAL A 586 -0.37 -4.46 26.14
N MET A 587 0.13 -4.28 24.92
CA MET A 587 0.87 -5.35 24.23
C MET A 587 2.17 -5.69 24.96
N LEU A 588 2.90 -4.69 25.45
CA LEU A 588 4.08 -4.89 26.30
C LEU A 588 3.72 -5.62 27.59
N LEU A 589 2.67 -5.21 28.30
CA LEU A 589 2.20 -5.89 29.50
C LEU A 589 1.88 -7.37 29.21
N SER A 590 1.22 -7.63 28.07
CA SER A 590 0.83 -8.98 27.63
C SER A 590 2.03 -9.89 27.38
N ILE A 591 3.11 -9.33 26.82
CA ILE A 591 4.36 -10.03 26.48
C ILE A 591 5.26 -10.20 27.71
N LEU A 592 5.43 -9.13 28.50
CA LEU A 592 6.37 -9.09 29.62
C LEU A 592 5.85 -9.78 30.88
N ASN A 593 4.53 -9.80 31.10
CA ASN A 593 3.93 -10.36 32.30
C ASN A 593 2.98 -11.52 31.98
N THR A 594 3.44 -12.75 32.27
CA THR A 594 2.65 -13.97 32.07
C THR A 594 1.45 -14.07 33.02
N LYS A 595 1.50 -13.40 34.17
CA LYS A 595 0.40 -13.35 35.16
C LYS A 595 -0.58 -12.19 34.95
N ALA A 596 -0.38 -11.38 33.92
CA ALA A 596 -1.32 -10.31 33.61
C ALA A 596 -2.69 -10.89 33.22
N ASN A 597 -3.75 -10.32 33.77
CA ASN A 597 -5.13 -10.72 33.56
C ASN A 597 -5.89 -9.70 32.70
N PHE A 598 -6.97 -10.15 32.06
CA PHE A 598 -7.85 -9.30 31.24
C PHE A 598 -8.30 -8.05 31.99
N PHE A 599 -8.76 -8.21 33.24
CA PHE A 599 -9.29 -7.11 34.04
C PHE A 599 -8.25 -6.01 34.29
N GLY A 600 -7.02 -6.39 34.69
CA GLY A 600 -5.94 -5.43 34.92
C GLY A 600 -5.49 -4.73 33.63
N ALA A 601 -5.41 -5.47 32.52
CA ALA A 601 -5.03 -4.91 31.23
C ALA A 601 -6.09 -3.95 30.67
N ALA A 602 -7.37 -4.33 30.69
CA ALA A 602 -8.45 -3.52 30.14
C ALA A 602 -8.71 -2.24 30.97
N THR A 603 -8.70 -2.35 32.30
CA THR A 603 -8.93 -1.18 33.17
C THR A 603 -7.83 -0.15 33.03
N THR A 604 -6.56 -0.56 33.06
CA THR A 604 -5.42 0.37 32.91
C THR A 604 -5.32 0.95 31.51
N PHE A 605 -5.68 0.19 30.47
CA PHE A 605 -5.80 0.71 29.12
C PHE A 605 -6.82 1.85 29.04
N ILE A 606 -8.03 1.64 29.55
CA ILE A 606 -9.11 2.65 29.50
C ILE A 606 -8.71 3.90 30.29
N ILE A 607 -8.20 3.73 31.51
CA ILE A 607 -7.76 4.85 32.34
C ILE A 607 -6.63 5.64 31.65
N SER A 608 -5.63 4.94 31.12
CA SER A 608 -4.52 5.60 30.40
C SER A 608 -5.01 6.31 29.15
N LEU A 609 -5.94 5.72 28.40
CA LEU A 609 -6.48 6.31 27.17
C LEU A 609 -7.27 7.60 27.47
N ILE A 610 -8.15 7.55 28.47
CA ILE A 610 -8.92 8.72 28.90
C ILE A 610 -7.97 9.84 29.35
N ALA A 611 -6.95 9.52 30.15
CA ALA A 611 -5.96 10.49 30.60
C ALA A 611 -5.17 11.09 29.42
N SER A 612 -4.73 10.27 28.46
CA SER A 612 -3.99 10.74 27.28
C SER A 612 -4.85 11.63 26.36
N ILE A 613 -6.12 11.28 26.13
CA ILE A 613 -7.04 12.10 25.33
C ILE A 613 -7.36 13.41 26.05
N TRP A 614 -7.59 13.36 27.37
CA TRP A 614 -7.83 14.56 28.19
C TRP A 614 -6.67 15.55 28.08
N LEU A 615 -5.44 15.08 28.27
CA LEU A 615 -4.24 15.90 28.12
C LEU A 615 -4.08 16.44 26.69
N ALA A 616 -4.40 15.64 25.68
CA ALA A 616 -4.31 16.06 24.29
C ALA A 616 -5.29 17.20 23.95
N ILE A 617 -6.55 17.07 24.38
CA ILE A 617 -7.59 18.11 24.18
C ILE A 617 -7.20 19.39 24.92
N ALA A 618 -6.78 19.27 26.18
CA ALA A 618 -6.31 20.41 26.96
C ALA A 618 -5.19 21.14 26.22
N ARG A 619 -4.20 20.41 25.70
CA ARG A 619 -3.08 20.98 24.98
C ARG A 619 -3.49 21.73 23.71
N ILE A 620 -4.46 21.24 22.93
CA ILE A 620 -4.97 21.95 21.75
C ILE A 620 -5.55 23.31 22.16
N TYR A 621 -6.29 23.35 23.27
CA TYR A 621 -6.93 24.57 23.76
C TYR A 621 -5.92 25.58 24.30
N TYR A 622 -4.92 25.12 25.07
CA TYR A 622 -3.98 26.01 25.76
C TYR A 622 -2.77 26.44 24.92
N ILE A 623 -2.30 25.66 23.93
CA ILE A 623 -1.16 26.04 23.07
C ILE A 623 -1.45 27.25 22.17
N ASN A 624 -2.73 27.58 21.94
CA ASN A 624 -3.10 28.80 21.22
C ASN A 624 -2.59 30.08 21.91
N TYR A 625 -2.13 30.01 23.16
CA TYR A 625 -1.60 31.12 23.94
C TYR A 625 -0.07 31.10 24.15
N SER A 626 0.65 30.07 23.70
CA SER A 626 2.11 30.02 23.85
C SER A 626 2.81 30.89 22.79
N ARG A 627 3.61 31.87 23.25
CA ARG A 627 4.49 32.70 22.41
C ARG A 627 5.40 31.81 21.55
N PRO A 628 5.72 32.20 20.30
CA PRO A 628 6.84 31.56 19.60
C PRO A 628 8.07 31.67 20.50
N GLU A 629 8.78 30.54 20.69
CA GLU A 629 9.87 30.46 21.68
C GLU A 629 11.07 31.35 21.32
N PHE A 630 11.11 31.83 20.08
CA PHE A 630 12.08 32.79 19.58
C PHE A 630 11.36 33.98 18.97
N GLU A 631 11.78 35.18 19.34
CA GLU A 631 11.13 36.42 18.91
C GLU A 631 11.31 36.65 17.40
N PRO A 632 10.22 36.92 16.67
CA PRO A 632 10.28 37.30 15.26
C PRO A 632 10.83 38.73 15.09
N ASN A 633 11.73 38.94 14.11
CA ASN A 633 12.35 40.25 13.85
C ASN A 633 11.76 40.89 12.58
N THR A 634 11.26 42.13 12.68
CA THR A 634 10.69 42.92 11.57
C THR A 634 11.50 44.18 11.25
N SER A 635 12.74 44.29 11.73
CA SER A 635 13.53 45.53 11.61
C SER A 635 13.87 45.91 10.17
N LEU A 636 13.75 45.00 9.21
CA LEU A 636 14.16 45.18 7.81
C LEU A 636 12.99 45.19 6.82
N CYS A 637 11.73 45.21 7.28
CA CYS A 637 10.60 45.33 6.38
C CYS A 637 10.43 46.76 5.86
N GLU A 638 10.52 46.95 4.54
CA GLU A 638 10.20 48.24 3.91
C GLU A 638 8.70 48.55 3.96
N ASN A 639 8.41 49.86 4.17
CA ASN A 639 7.12 50.55 4.12
C ASN A 639 5.91 49.70 3.77
N SER A 640 5.35 49.08 4.81
CA SER A 640 3.98 48.63 4.74
C SER A 640 3.26 49.05 6.02
N THR A 641 2.15 49.77 5.84
CA THR A 641 1.23 50.21 6.89
C THR A 641 0.47 49.02 7.46
N PHE A 642 1.19 47.99 7.91
CA PHE A 642 0.58 46.83 8.53
C PHE A 642 0.50 47.05 10.03
N THR A 643 -0.71 46.87 10.54
CA THR A 643 -1.04 46.88 11.95
C THR A 643 -0.14 45.89 12.68
N ARG A 644 0.80 46.42 13.50
CA ARG A 644 1.45 45.60 14.54
C ARG A 644 0.33 44.92 15.33
N MET A 645 0.35 43.60 15.42
CA MET A 645 -0.35 42.97 16.53
C MET A 645 0.32 43.51 17.80
N ASN A 646 -0.38 44.40 18.53
CA ASN A 646 -0.07 44.63 19.93
C ASN A 646 -0.27 43.28 20.64
N LEU A 647 0.79 42.50 20.77
CA LEU A 647 0.86 41.33 21.66
C LEU A 647 0.94 41.79 23.13
N ASN A 648 0.23 42.86 23.48
CA ASN A 648 -0.05 43.30 24.84
C ASN A 648 -1.42 42.76 25.26
N ASN A 649 -1.70 41.49 24.98
CA ASN A 649 -2.68 40.79 25.80
C ASN A 649 -1.93 40.42 27.07
N ASP A 650 -2.37 40.95 28.19
CA ASP A 650 -1.91 40.56 29.52
C ASP A 650 -2.09 39.04 29.65
N PHE A 651 -1.00 38.30 29.43
CA PHE A 651 -0.96 36.86 29.66
C PHE A 651 -0.86 36.66 31.18
N GLU A 652 -2.00 36.70 31.87
CA GLU A 652 -2.06 36.24 33.26
C GLU A 652 -1.66 34.75 33.28
N GLU A 653 -0.46 34.47 33.78
CA GLU A 653 0.02 33.11 34.08
C GLU A 653 -0.81 32.53 35.24
N ASN A 654 -2.05 32.11 34.99
CA ASN A 654 -2.79 31.33 35.99
C ASN A 654 -2.07 30.01 36.25
N GLU A 655 -1.81 29.68 37.52
CA GLU A 655 -1.12 28.45 37.96
C GLU A 655 -1.79 27.15 37.46
N ILE A 656 -3.08 27.20 37.11
CA ILE A 656 -3.84 26.10 36.49
C ILE A 656 -3.30 25.74 35.10
N PHE A 657 -2.73 26.70 34.35
CA PHE A 657 -2.09 26.47 33.05
C PHE A 657 -0.82 25.59 33.15
N SER A 658 -0.24 25.50 34.35
CA SER A 658 1.04 24.85 34.57
C SER A 658 0.98 23.32 34.48
N TYR A 659 -0.16 22.69 34.82
CA TYR A 659 -0.34 21.24 34.70
C TYR A 659 -0.69 20.76 33.28
N TYR A 660 -1.38 21.61 32.50
CA TYR A 660 -1.78 21.28 31.12
C TYR A 660 -0.72 21.58 30.06
N SER A 661 0.42 22.13 30.48
CA SER A 661 1.55 22.47 29.61
C SER A 661 2.49 21.29 29.31
N VAL A 662 2.21 20.09 29.84
CA VAL A 662 3.07 18.90 29.62
C VAL A 662 3.23 18.61 28.12
N SER A 663 4.48 18.39 27.71
CA SER A 663 4.85 18.07 26.35
C SER A 663 4.19 16.76 25.90
N SER A 664 3.52 16.76 24.74
CA SER A 664 2.93 15.55 24.16
C SER A 664 4.00 14.49 23.85
N LEU A 665 5.27 14.89 23.77
CA LEU A 665 6.42 14.00 23.63
C LEU A 665 6.66 13.13 24.88
N TRP A 666 6.13 13.49 26.05
CA TRP A 666 6.22 12.67 27.28
C TRP A 666 5.09 11.65 27.43
N TYR A 667 3.98 11.80 26.70
CA TYR A 667 2.82 10.91 26.82
C TYR A 667 3.15 9.43 26.54
N PRO A 668 4.03 9.08 25.58
CA PRO A 668 4.35 7.69 25.30
C PRO A 668 4.95 6.96 26.50
N LEU A 669 5.98 7.54 27.14
CA LEU A 669 6.62 6.95 28.31
C LEU A 669 5.66 6.85 29.50
N LEU A 670 4.88 7.92 29.75
CA LEU A 670 3.96 7.97 30.89
C LEU A 670 2.85 6.93 30.77
N SER A 671 2.21 6.85 29.60
CA SER A 671 1.12 5.89 29.33
C SER A 671 1.59 4.44 29.33
N SER A 672 2.69 4.13 28.63
CA SER A 672 3.18 2.75 28.57
C SER A 672 3.66 2.26 29.94
N SER A 673 4.36 3.11 30.70
CA SER A 673 4.84 2.76 32.04
C SER A 673 3.68 2.60 33.02
N PHE A 674 2.67 3.48 32.94
CA PHE A 674 1.46 3.37 33.77
C PHE A 674 0.76 2.02 33.56
N ILE A 675 0.55 1.60 32.32
CA ILE A 675 -0.12 0.33 32.01
C ILE A 675 0.70 -0.86 32.49
N ILE A 676 2.03 -0.87 32.29
CA ILE A 676 2.88 -1.99 32.71
C ILE A 676 2.88 -2.13 34.23
N ILE A 677 3.03 -1.02 34.96
CA ILE A 677 3.12 -1.02 36.43
C ILE A 677 1.75 -1.32 37.05
N PHE A 678 0.75 -0.47 36.78
CA PHE A 678 -0.57 -0.61 37.39
C PHE A 678 -1.33 -1.82 36.85
N GLY A 679 -1.11 -2.20 35.59
CA GLY A 679 -1.75 -3.38 35.01
C GLY A 679 -1.23 -4.67 35.64
N SER A 680 0.06 -4.71 35.99
CA SER A 680 0.64 -5.82 36.76
C SER A 680 0.12 -5.86 38.19
N ILE A 681 0.06 -4.71 38.88
CA ILE A 681 -0.45 -4.61 40.26
C ILE A 681 -1.93 -5.02 40.32
N LEU A 682 -2.78 -4.48 39.45
CA LEU A 682 -4.21 -4.80 39.41
C LEU A 682 -4.46 -6.26 39.04
N SER A 683 -3.66 -6.83 38.14
CA SER A 683 -3.77 -8.25 37.80
C SER A 683 -3.44 -9.13 39.01
N PHE A 684 -2.42 -8.78 39.78
CA PHE A 684 -2.05 -9.49 41.00
C PHE A 684 -3.09 -9.35 42.11
N LEU A 685 -3.61 -8.13 42.34
CA LEU A 685 -4.67 -7.88 43.31
C LEU A 685 -5.95 -8.66 42.96
N TYR A 686 -6.32 -8.69 41.67
CA TYR A 686 -7.48 -9.43 41.21
C TYR A 686 -7.35 -10.94 41.46
N GLU A 687 -6.19 -11.54 41.15
CA GLU A 687 -5.90 -12.94 41.48
C GLU A 687 -5.98 -13.21 42.98
N PHE A 688 -5.39 -12.33 43.79
CA PHE A 688 -5.40 -12.47 45.24
C PHE A 688 -6.81 -12.43 45.83
N VAL A 689 -7.65 -11.51 45.35
CA VAL A 689 -9.06 -11.41 45.76
C VAL A 689 -9.84 -12.64 45.30
N LYS A 690 -9.62 -13.11 44.06
CA LYS A 690 -10.29 -14.31 43.51
C LYS A 690 -9.96 -15.56 44.33
N ILE A 691 -8.70 -15.75 44.71
CA ILE A 691 -8.26 -16.88 45.56
C ILE A 691 -8.89 -16.78 46.95
N LYS A 692 -8.88 -15.60 47.58
CA LYS A 692 -9.54 -15.39 48.89
C LYS A 692 -11.04 -15.64 48.83
N TYR A 693 -11.71 -15.18 47.77
CA TYR A 693 -13.14 -15.41 47.57
C TYR A 693 -13.45 -16.89 47.40
N TYR A 694 -12.68 -17.61 46.57
CA TYR A 694 -12.84 -19.05 46.38
C TYR A 694 -12.66 -19.82 47.70
N ASN A 695 -11.64 -19.47 48.48
CA ASN A 695 -11.40 -20.07 49.80
C ASN A 695 -12.48 -19.71 50.83
N TYR A 696 -13.14 -18.57 50.70
CA TYR A 696 -14.25 -18.17 51.56
C TYR A 696 -15.54 -18.92 51.23
N VAL A 697 -15.86 -19.07 49.94
CA VAL A 697 -17.06 -19.78 49.47
C VAL A 697 -16.98 -21.29 49.69
N ASN A 698 -15.78 -21.88 49.56
CA ASN A 698 -15.57 -23.32 49.73
C ASN A 698 -15.12 -23.74 51.14
N LYS A 699 -15.20 -22.86 52.14
CA LYS A 699 -15.09 -23.31 53.53
C LYS A 699 -16.25 -24.27 53.82
N PRO A 700 -16.01 -25.51 54.28
CA PRO A 700 -17.09 -26.40 54.66
C PRO A 700 -17.89 -25.73 55.78
N LYS A 701 -19.20 -25.57 55.59
CA LYS A 701 -20.11 -25.29 56.70
C LYS A 701 -19.89 -26.41 57.70
N LEU A 702 -19.33 -26.10 58.87
CA LEU A 702 -19.23 -27.07 59.96
C LEU A 702 -20.64 -27.62 60.20
N ASN A 703 -20.84 -28.90 59.88
CA ASN A 703 -22.00 -29.63 60.35
C ASN A 703 -21.92 -29.61 61.89
N TYR A 704 -22.95 -29.04 62.51
CA TYR A 704 -23.19 -29.21 63.93
C TYR A 704 -23.19 -30.71 64.24
N VAL A 705 -22.18 -31.15 64.98
CA VAL A 705 -22.17 -32.47 65.61
C VAL A 705 -23.28 -32.44 66.65
N VAL A 706 -24.45 -32.96 66.29
CA VAL A 706 -25.49 -33.33 67.24
C VAL A 706 -24.97 -34.56 67.97
N PHE A 707 -24.43 -34.35 69.16
CA PHE A 707 -24.36 -35.41 70.16
C PHE A 707 -25.80 -35.74 70.57
N ASN A 708 -26.27 -36.93 70.21
CA ASN A 708 -27.43 -37.56 70.85
C ASN A 708 -27.08 -39.01 71.17
N PHE A 709 -26.91 -39.23 72.48
CA PHE A 709 -26.87 -40.45 73.30
C PHE A 709 -26.00 -41.63 72.85
#